data_AF-A0A971JJY4-F1
#
_entry.id   AF-A0A971JJY4-F1
#
_cell.length_a   1.000
_cell.length_b   1.000
_cell.length_c   1.000
_cell.angle_alpha   90.00
_cell.angle_beta   90.00
_cell.angle_gamma   90.00
#
_symmetry.space_group_name_H-M   'P 1'
#
loop_
_entity.id
_entity.type
_entity.pdbx_description
1 polymer ?
#
loop_
_entity_poly.entity_id
_entity_poly.type
_entity_poly.pdbx_seq_one_letter_code
_entity_poly.pdbx_strand_id
1 'polypeptide(L)'
;MNRRDFLRKTATGMTALGGGVYLLGAASPKEADRAAKQLWRSTWRPETPHRLPDATHALAQRAIAGEHGRSMIRAEFQLDPAESLNATQDMRYAQAALLCAKNAPLRILPGEKIVGSATLLEAPAHQTPVLGCASVSHTTIGFDKGLKLGYKGLRAKIEERLARGGVYKPEPQPRLVAGDGGPAARCDASAAFHWTARPLPAYAGTPLTVECRARVTATAGYNILVAHRDKASPNHWELYTEPGTGFFCAYVPGRTPAVHHSQTPICDGAWHDLSMTVTDTSITLHVDGQEALSAALAAQPGGNQQDGRGADTGMLWIGAYPPASTGCSGDIARVRVLNGAEAAADWTPAADADGETVFADASPAGNPAAGPRRGGDLLEAMLGCLDAAEVWRQRHVELLDERIAASDGAERAEYARVRDTLLHVPENPPRDFREAVQSLWFMYAFQRLMGNWSGIGRIDEMLGPYLAKDLADGTTTLDEARDVLAHFWVKGCEWIGAFDTKGSGDAQHYQNIVLAGVDAHGSDITNEVTHLVLDIVEELHISDFPVAVRVGRNTPDRLFRRIAEVQRHGGGVVAVYNEDVAIEALVKFGYSVEEARCFANDGCWEMIIPGKTCFSYVPFDGLALLHETLGLHDPDTPAPDYPDFDSLYAAFLARLERYLEGHHKAADGWCRSGAPTPLLSIFVDDCIESTRGYYERGAHYYALAPHIGGLANVGNSLLVLRELVYAQGAVTLPEFVQILRDDWQGHENLRRMVQTRFACYGNDDDGADGMVRRVFDDYTRLAAQTRGREGVLRPAGISTFGREIEWAAPNGKRRASPDGHKLGAVLATNFSPSPGTDAKGPTAVLRSYCKMDFTKCPNCATVELKVHPDTVRGDDGVTALAGLMRGFVELGGLFLHIDVVDSAMLLDAQRHPEKYPNLAVRIAGWSARFATLNKDWQDMVIARTQQYA
;
A
#
# COMPACT_ATOMS: atom_id res chain seq x y z
N MET A 1 28.01 -35.99 -27.97
CA MET A 1 28.30 -36.59 -26.64
C MET A 1 27.09 -37.42 -26.24
N ASN A 2 27.27 -38.71 -25.90
CA ASN A 2 26.19 -39.70 -25.77
C ASN A 2 25.59 -39.70 -24.35
N ARG A 3 24.26 -39.86 -24.24
CA ARG A 3 23.42 -39.90 -23.02
C ARG A 3 23.95 -40.77 -21.88
N ARG A 4 24.77 -41.80 -22.16
CA ARG A 4 25.44 -42.65 -21.15
C ARG A 4 26.62 -41.95 -20.44
N ASP A 5 27.30 -41.01 -21.09
CA ASP A 5 28.38 -40.22 -20.46
C ASP A 5 27.84 -39.06 -19.61
N PHE A 6 26.63 -38.57 -19.92
CA PHE A 6 25.92 -37.59 -19.08
C PHE A 6 25.51 -38.20 -17.74
N LEU A 7 24.97 -39.43 -17.76
CA LEU A 7 24.48 -40.12 -16.56
C LEU A 7 25.58 -40.60 -15.60
N ARG A 8 26.83 -40.76 -16.07
CA ARG A 8 27.97 -41.11 -15.21
C ARG A 8 28.61 -39.92 -14.49
N LYS A 9 28.42 -38.69 -14.98
CA LYS A 9 28.90 -37.47 -14.29
C LYS A 9 27.91 -36.88 -13.31
N THR A 10 26.63 -37.26 -13.37
CA THR A 10 25.57 -36.78 -12.46
C THR A 10 25.38 -37.63 -11.20
N ALA A 11 26.13 -38.74 -11.03
CA ALA A 11 25.91 -39.69 -9.93
C ALA A 11 26.77 -39.45 -8.67
N THR A 12 27.49 -38.33 -8.57
CA THR A 12 28.19 -37.92 -7.34
C THR A 12 27.95 -36.43 -7.11
N GLY A 13 26.86 -36.09 -6.43
CA GLY A 13 26.55 -34.70 -6.06
C GLY A 13 25.07 -34.33 -5.92
N MET A 14 24.13 -35.28 -5.90
CA MET A 14 22.74 -35.00 -5.56
C MET A 14 22.36 -35.67 -4.24
N THR A 15 22.60 -34.96 -3.15
CA THR A 15 21.83 -35.07 -1.91
C THR A 15 21.88 -33.73 -1.21
N ALA A 16 20.70 -33.10 -1.11
CA ALA A 16 20.34 -31.92 -0.32
C ALA A 16 21.04 -30.59 -0.65
N LEU A 17 20.26 -29.59 -1.05
CA LEU A 17 20.31 -28.18 -0.58
C LEU A 17 19.18 -27.39 -1.26
N GLY A 18 17.96 -27.67 -0.83
CA GLY A 18 16.87 -26.71 -0.83
C GLY A 18 16.67 -26.25 0.62
N GLY A 19 16.33 -24.98 0.82
CA GLY A 19 16.04 -24.42 2.14
C GLY A 19 17.30 -24.08 2.95
N GLY A 20 17.28 -22.90 3.57
CA GLY A 20 18.44 -22.32 4.27
C GLY A 20 19.04 -23.23 5.33
N VAL A 21 20.34 -23.49 5.17
CA VAL A 21 21.28 -23.75 6.27
C VAL A 21 22.61 -23.12 5.85
N TYR A 22 22.92 -21.92 6.33
CA TYR A 22 24.31 -21.46 6.38
C TYR A 22 24.86 -21.78 7.78
N LEU A 23 25.71 -22.82 7.81
CA LEU A 23 26.87 -22.99 8.67
C LEU A 23 26.69 -22.87 10.21
N LEU A 24 26.21 -23.95 10.82
CA LEU A 24 26.69 -24.39 12.14
C LEU A 24 27.35 -25.77 11.96
N GLY A 25 28.57 -25.77 11.43
CA GLY A 25 29.34 -27.00 11.19
C GLY A 25 30.64 -26.73 10.45
N ALA A 26 31.68 -26.32 11.19
CA ALA A 26 33.10 -26.30 10.84
C ALA A 26 33.48 -26.27 9.34
N ALA A 27 33.27 -25.13 8.67
CA ALA A 27 34.08 -24.74 7.52
C ALA A 27 35.12 -23.73 8.01
N SER A 28 36.39 -23.88 7.63
CA SER A 28 37.42 -22.91 8.03
C SER A 28 37.08 -21.52 7.43
N PRO A 29 37.44 -20.41 8.09
CA PRO A 29 37.20 -19.05 7.56
C PRO A 29 37.70 -18.85 6.12
N LYS A 30 38.77 -19.57 5.73
CA LYS A 30 39.33 -19.54 4.38
C LYS A 30 38.46 -20.24 3.33
N GLU A 31 37.73 -21.29 3.71
CA GLU A 31 36.82 -21.99 2.80
C GLU A 31 35.51 -21.24 2.61
N ALA A 32 34.99 -20.61 3.67
CA ALA A 32 33.87 -19.68 3.59
C ALA A 32 34.22 -18.47 2.71
N ASP A 33 35.39 -17.88 2.90
CA ASP A 33 35.91 -16.78 2.04
C ASP A 33 36.10 -17.22 0.58
N ARG A 34 36.62 -18.44 0.33
CA ARG A 34 36.78 -18.96 -1.03
C ARG A 34 35.44 -19.24 -1.72
N ALA A 35 34.47 -19.80 -1.00
CA ALA A 35 33.12 -20.04 -1.51
C ALA A 35 32.40 -18.72 -1.80
N ALA A 36 32.52 -17.73 -0.90
CA ALA A 36 32.00 -16.38 -1.10
C ALA A 36 32.63 -15.70 -2.32
N LYS A 37 33.96 -15.80 -2.50
CA LYS A 37 34.68 -15.28 -3.68
C LYS A 37 34.31 -15.99 -4.98
N GLN A 38 34.00 -17.28 -4.94
CA GLN A 38 33.59 -18.04 -6.11
C GLN A 38 32.15 -17.70 -6.51
N LEU A 39 31.24 -17.59 -5.54
CA LEU A 39 29.85 -17.13 -5.74
C LEU A 39 29.82 -15.68 -6.24
N TRP A 40 30.68 -14.82 -5.71
CA TRP A 40 30.89 -13.45 -6.16
C TRP A 40 31.24 -13.36 -7.65
N ARG A 41 32.10 -14.26 -8.14
CA ARG A 41 32.55 -14.28 -9.54
C ARG A 41 31.53 -14.91 -10.50
N SER A 42 30.58 -15.70 -9.99
CA SER A 42 29.56 -16.39 -10.80
C SER A 42 28.19 -15.71 -10.80
N THR A 43 28.04 -14.61 -10.06
CA THR A 43 26.79 -13.84 -9.96
C THR A 43 26.82 -12.64 -10.90
N TRP A 44 25.71 -12.38 -11.57
CA TRP A 44 25.53 -11.21 -12.42
C TRP A 44 25.59 -9.93 -11.58
N ARG A 45 26.28 -8.93 -12.11
CA ARG A 45 26.32 -7.56 -11.59
C ARG A 45 26.35 -6.58 -12.76
N PRO A 46 25.67 -5.44 -12.63
CA PRO A 46 25.85 -4.35 -13.57
C PRO A 46 27.28 -3.81 -13.46
N GLU A 47 27.87 -3.42 -14.60
CA GLU A 47 29.18 -2.76 -14.62
C GLU A 47 29.00 -1.30 -14.24
N THR A 48 29.35 -0.94 -13.01
CA THR A 48 29.20 0.45 -12.52
C THR A 48 30.45 1.03 -11.89
N PRO A 49 30.52 2.36 -11.77
CA PRO A 49 31.65 3.04 -11.16
C PRO A 49 31.86 2.59 -9.72
N HIS A 50 33.12 2.57 -9.30
CA HIS A 50 33.52 2.21 -7.94
C HIS A 50 34.08 3.46 -7.24
N ARG A 51 33.20 4.28 -6.63
CA ARG A 51 33.53 5.53 -5.93
C ARG A 51 33.49 5.38 -4.42
N LEU A 52 32.68 4.48 -3.89
CA LEU A 52 32.53 4.20 -2.47
C LEU A 52 33.66 3.29 -1.96
N PRO A 53 34.01 3.38 -0.66
CA PRO A 53 34.96 2.45 -0.05
C PRO A 53 34.49 0.99 -0.08
N ASP A 54 35.44 0.05 -0.17
CA ASP A 54 35.17 -1.40 -0.11
C ASP A 54 34.35 -1.81 1.13
N ALA A 55 34.58 -1.12 2.27
CA ALA A 55 33.83 -1.36 3.50
C ALA A 55 32.33 -1.05 3.35
N THR A 56 32.00 0.04 2.65
CA THR A 56 30.62 0.46 2.40
C THR A 56 29.93 -0.50 1.42
N HIS A 57 30.65 -0.96 0.39
CA HIS A 57 30.19 -2.04 -0.49
C HIS A 57 29.91 -3.34 0.27
N ALA A 58 30.79 -3.73 1.20
CA ALA A 58 30.60 -4.93 2.00
C ALA A 58 29.36 -4.83 2.91
N LEU A 59 29.11 -3.66 3.52
CA LEU A 59 27.91 -3.42 4.32
C LEU A 59 26.63 -3.48 3.45
N ALA A 60 26.64 -2.82 2.29
CA ALA A 60 25.52 -2.86 1.35
C ALA A 60 25.16 -4.31 0.93
N GLN A 61 26.17 -5.12 0.63
CA GLN A 61 25.98 -6.52 0.24
C GLN A 61 25.36 -7.36 1.35
N ARG A 62 25.78 -7.16 2.61
CA ARG A 62 25.21 -7.86 3.77
C ARG A 62 23.74 -7.50 3.98
N ALA A 63 23.41 -6.21 3.85
CA ALA A 63 22.02 -5.73 3.92
C ALA A 63 21.14 -6.35 2.82
N ILE A 64 21.57 -6.29 1.55
CA ILE A 64 20.81 -6.84 0.41
C ILE A 64 20.72 -8.37 0.45
N ALA A 65 21.75 -9.05 0.97
CA ALA A 65 21.71 -10.50 1.20
C ALA A 65 20.67 -10.90 2.28
N GLY A 66 20.10 -9.92 2.98
CA GLY A 66 19.09 -10.09 4.02
C GLY A 66 19.63 -10.63 5.33
N GLU A 67 20.92 -10.42 5.61
CA GLU A 67 21.55 -10.84 6.86
C GLU A 67 20.79 -10.28 8.07
N HIS A 68 20.41 -9.00 8.01
CA HIS A 68 19.81 -8.28 9.12
C HIS A 68 18.32 -8.57 9.27
N GLY A 69 17.55 -8.65 8.18
CA GLY A 69 16.12 -8.95 8.27
C GLY A 69 15.87 -10.31 8.89
N ARG A 70 16.70 -11.32 8.56
CA ARG A 70 16.64 -12.66 9.17
C ARG A 70 16.95 -12.69 10.68
N SER A 71 17.57 -11.64 11.21
CA SER A 71 17.90 -11.52 12.63
C SER A 71 16.85 -10.73 13.44
N MET A 72 15.84 -10.17 12.77
CA MET A 72 14.77 -9.45 13.44
C MET A 72 13.94 -10.38 14.33
N ILE A 73 13.43 -9.83 15.43
CA ILE A 73 12.66 -10.59 16.43
C ILE A 73 11.26 -10.02 16.57
N ARG A 74 10.31 -10.80 17.09
CA ARG A 74 9.00 -10.27 17.48
C ARG A 74 9.10 -9.52 18.81
N ALA A 75 8.19 -8.58 19.03
CA ALA A 75 8.03 -7.93 20.31
C ALA A 75 7.42 -8.92 21.34
N GLU A 76 8.25 -9.55 22.16
CA GLU A 76 7.82 -10.48 23.22
C GLU A 76 7.46 -9.78 24.54
N PHE A 77 7.43 -8.44 24.54
CA PHE A 77 7.03 -7.61 25.67
C PHE A 77 5.61 -7.05 25.46
N GLN A 78 4.89 -6.85 26.55
CA GLN A 78 3.49 -6.41 26.54
C GLN A 78 3.29 -5.18 27.42
N LEU A 79 2.24 -4.40 27.13
CA LEU A 79 1.79 -3.33 28.01
C LEU A 79 1.33 -3.90 29.35
N ASP A 80 1.62 -3.19 30.44
CA ASP A 80 1.04 -3.52 31.74
C ASP A 80 -0.48 -3.28 31.69
N PRO A 81 -1.32 -4.32 31.92
CA PRO A 81 -2.77 -4.18 31.94
C PRO A 81 -3.27 -3.14 32.94
N ALA A 82 -2.58 -2.96 34.08
CA ALA A 82 -2.97 -1.99 35.10
C ALA A 82 -2.71 -0.54 34.66
N GLU A 83 -1.57 -0.28 34.00
CA GLU A 83 -1.25 1.05 33.45
C GLU A 83 -2.07 1.39 32.20
N SER A 84 -2.60 0.37 31.51
CA SER A 84 -3.40 0.51 30.28
C SER A 84 -4.90 0.63 30.52
N LEU A 85 -5.39 0.26 31.71
CA LEU A 85 -6.81 0.07 32.00
C LEU A 85 -7.66 1.34 31.75
N ASN A 86 -7.05 2.53 31.87
CA ASN A 86 -7.70 3.82 31.68
C ASN A 86 -7.04 4.70 30.60
N ALA A 87 -6.07 4.16 29.86
CA ALA A 87 -5.33 4.92 28.85
C ALA A 87 -6.13 4.99 27.54
N THR A 88 -6.14 6.17 26.89
CA THR A 88 -6.68 6.31 25.53
C THR A 88 -5.84 5.51 24.53
N GLN A 89 -6.33 5.31 23.31
CA GLN A 89 -5.58 4.61 22.26
C GLN A 89 -4.24 5.32 21.93
N ASP A 90 -4.22 6.66 21.95
CA ASP A 90 -2.99 7.42 21.73
C ASP A 90 -2.00 7.24 22.89
N MET A 91 -2.47 7.27 24.14
CA MET A 91 -1.61 7.03 25.31
C MET A 91 -1.06 5.60 25.33
N ARG A 92 -1.86 4.62 24.94
CA ARG A 92 -1.39 3.23 24.76
C ARG A 92 -0.34 3.12 23.66
N TYR A 93 -0.46 3.90 22.58
CA TYR A 93 0.59 4.00 21.57
C TYR A 93 1.87 4.58 22.14
N ALA A 94 1.80 5.66 22.92
CA ALA A 94 2.98 6.25 23.55
C ALA A 94 3.66 5.27 24.53
N GLN A 95 2.88 4.53 25.33
CA GLN A 95 3.39 3.47 26.20
C GLN A 95 4.06 2.35 25.38
N ALA A 96 3.45 1.93 24.27
CA ALA A 96 4.03 0.93 23.36
C ALA A 96 5.34 1.43 22.73
N ALA A 97 5.40 2.70 22.32
CA ALA A 97 6.62 3.34 21.81
C ALA A 97 7.73 3.33 22.84
N LEU A 98 7.42 3.65 24.11
CA LEU A 98 8.39 3.60 25.21
C LEU A 98 8.89 2.17 25.47
N LEU A 99 8.01 1.17 25.46
CA LEU A 99 8.41 -0.23 25.60
C LEU A 99 9.31 -0.67 24.44
N CYS A 100 8.97 -0.33 23.20
CA CYS A 100 9.81 -0.63 22.04
C CYS A 100 11.16 0.06 22.16
N ALA A 101 11.20 1.35 22.51
CA ALA A 101 12.42 2.10 22.72
C ALA A 101 13.34 1.49 23.79
N LYS A 102 12.78 0.94 24.87
CA LYS A 102 13.53 0.29 25.97
C LYS A 102 14.04 -1.10 25.62
N ASN A 103 13.28 -1.88 24.85
CA ASN A 103 13.49 -3.32 24.72
C ASN A 103 13.91 -3.78 23.32
N ALA A 104 13.67 -2.98 22.28
CA ALA A 104 14.08 -3.36 20.92
C ALA A 104 15.61 -3.59 20.89
N PRO A 105 16.09 -4.68 20.27
CA PRO A 105 17.52 -4.91 20.09
C PRO A 105 18.17 -3.75 19.35
N LEU A 106 19.35 -3.34 19.81
CA LEU A 106 20.16 -2.36 19.09
C LEU A 106 21.22 -3.05 18.26
N ARG A 107 21.56 -2.47 17.11
CA ARG A 107 22.57 -2.97 16.18
C ARG A 107 23.44 -1.81 15.71
N ILE A 108 24.76 -1.95 15.90
CA ILE A 108 25.80 -1.07 15.37
C ILE A 108 26.90 -1.97 14.83
N LEU A 109 27.25 -1.80 13.55
CA LEU A 109 28.28 -2.60 12.89
C LEU A 109 29.60 -1.83 12.74
N PRO A 110 30.73 -2.57 12.67
CA PRO A 110 32.00 -2.03 12.20
C PRO A 110 31.85 -1.28 10.87
N GLY A 111 32.33 -0.03 10.84
CA GLY A 111 32.34 0.82 9.65
C GLY A 111 31.09 1.66 9.42
N GLU A 112 29.98 1.42 10.14
CA GLU A 112 28.76 2.23 9.98
C GLU A 112 29.00 3.70 10.35
N LYS A 113 28.64 4.60 9.41
CA LYS A 113 28.78 6.06 9.58
C LYS A 113 27.56 6.73 10.23
N ILE A 114 26.44 6.02 10.28
CA ILE A 114 25.19 6.42 10.94
C ILE A 114 24.55 5.22 11.64
N VAL A 115 23.78 5.46 12.69
CA VAL A 115 23.13 4.42 13.53
C VAL A 115 21.63 4.64 13.70
N GLY A 116 20.93 3.62 14.19
CA GLY A 116 19.47 3.57 14.33
C GLY A 116 18.87 2.50 13.41
N SER A 117 18.11 1.55 13.96
CA SER A 117 17.65 0.36 13.23
C SER A 117 16.26 -0.07 13.72
N ALA A 118 15.33 -0.38 12.81
CA ALA A 118 14.06 -1.00 13.16
C ALA A 118 14.25 -2.52 13.25
N THR A 119 14.33 -3.09 14.45
CA THR A 119 14.75 -4.49 14.69
C THR A 119 13.60 -5.45 15.05
N LEU A 120 12.38 -4.94 15.09
CA LEU A 120 11.17 -5.71 15.40
C LEU A 120 10.48 -6.18 14.11
N LEU A 121 10.02 -7.44 14.05
CA LEU A 121 9.40 -8.05 12.86
C LEU A 121 8.03 -7.44 12.52
N GLU A 122 7.31 -6.92 13.50
CA GLU A 122 6.02 -6.25 13.30
C GLU A 122 6.19 -4.97 12.46
N ALA A 123 7.32 -4.28 12.61
CA ALA A 123 7.61 -3.06 11.87
C ALA A 123 7.52 -3.26 10.35
N PRO A 124 8.33 -4.11 9.70
CA PRO A 124 8.24 -4.35 8.25
C PRO A 124 6.95 -5.05 7.80
N ALA A 125 6.11 -5.53 8.73
CA ALA A 125 4.75 -5.99 8.44
C ALA A 125 3.69 -4.85 8.50
N HIS A 126 4.12 -3.59 8.65
CA HIS A 126 3.26 -2.40 8.79
C HIS A 126 2.32 -2.52 10.00
N GLN A 127 2.83 -3.07 11.10
CA GLN A 127 2.10 -3.20 12.35
C GLN A 127 2.83 -2.44 13.44
N THR A 128 2.05 -1.80 14.32
CA THR A 128 2.61 -1.17 15.52
C THR A 128 2.98 -2.29 16.50
N PRO A 129 4.28 -2.49 16.83
CA PRO A 129 4.67 -3.54 17.76
C PRO A 129 3.99 -3.34 19.12
N VAL A 130 3.80 -4.43 19.88
CA VAL A 130 3.05 -4.46 21.16
C VAL A 130 1.54 -4.24 21.04
N LEU A 131 1.08 -3.31 20.20
CA LEU A 131 -0.36 -3.03 20.03
C LEU A 131 -1.07 -4.00 19.09
N GLY A 132 -0.36 -4.60 18.13
CA GLY A 132 -0.93 -5.52 17.15
C GLY A 132 -1.98 -4.87 16.23
N CYS A 133 -1.97 -3.55 16.12
CA CYS A 133 -2.80 -2.81 15.16
C CYS A 133 -2.01 -2.48 13.88
N ALA A 134 -2.73 -2.38 12.77
CA ALA A 134 -2.16 -1.87 11.52
C ALA A 134 -1.64 -0.44 11.73
N SER A 135 -0.49 -0.15 11.13
CA SER A 135 0.18 1.13 11.14
C SER A 135 0.06 1.83 9.78
N VAL A 136 0.72 2.97 9.60
CA VAL A 136 0.72 3.71 8.34
C VAL A 136 1.69 3.06 7.36
N SER A 137 1.16 2.53 6.25
CA SER A 137 1.92 1.76 5.27
C SER A 137 2.81 2.60 4.33
N HIS A 138 2.41 3.83 4.01
CA HIS A 138 3.16 4.77 3.18
C HIS A 138 2.55 6.16 3.38
N THR A 139 3.41 7.16 3.54
CA THR A 139 3.10 8.60 3.35
C THR A 139 4.35 9.46 3.50
N THR A 140 4.48 10.56 2.74
CA THR A 140 5.60 11.49 2.93
C THR A 140 5.29 12.54 4.00
N ILE A 141 5.96 12.42 5.14
CA ILE A 141 5.80 13.32 6.30
C ILE A 141 6.85 14.44 6.31
N GLY A 142 6.64 15.47 7.14
CA GLY A 142 7.49 16.66 7.21
C GLY A 142 8.78 16.46 8.00
N PHE A 143 9.71 15.64 7.50
CA PHE A 143 11.03 15.49 8.13
C PHE A 143 11.86 16.79 8.12
N ASP A 144 11.61 17.68 7.16
CA ASP A 144 12.26 19.00 7.09
C ASP A 144 11.94 19.85 8.33
N LYS A 145 10.70 19.78 8.84
CA LYS A 145 10.28 20.39 10.10
C LYS A 145 11.04 19.81 11.29
N GLY A 146 11.25 18.49 11.29
CA GLY A 146 12.06 17.79 12.28
C GLY A 146 13.51 18.27 12.28
N LEU A 147 14.13 18.40 11.10
CA LEU A 147 15.50 18.92 10.96
C LEU A 147 15.61 20.38 11.41
N LYS A 148 14.65 21.24 11.04
CA LYS A 148 14.66 22.67 11.38
C LYS A 148 14.47 22.93 12.88
N LEU A 149 13.68 22.12 13.57
CA LEU A 149 13.28 22.36 14.97
C LEU A 149 14.01 21.46 15.98
N GLY A 150 14.45 20.27 15.57
CA GLY A 150 14.79 19.19 16.49
C GLY A 150 13.59 18.70 17.31
N TYR A 151 13.76 17.61 18.05
CA TYR A 151 12.72 17.14 18.97
C TYR A 151 12.42 18.16 20.09
N LYS A 152 13.42 18.93 20.53
CA LYS A 152 13.22 20.01 21.51
C LYS A 152 12.24 21.06 21.02
N GLY A 153 12.38 21.50 19.76
CA GLY A 153 11.47 22.48 19.18
C GLY A 153 10.07 21.91 18.93
N LEU A 154 9.97 20.62 18.59
CA LEU A 154 8.69 19.92 18.47
C LEU A 154 7.97 19.80 19.84
N ARG A 155 8.70 19.44 20.91
CA ARG A 155 8.15 19.44 22.29
C ARG A 155 7.61 20.81 22.66
N ALA A 156 8.38 21.87 22.44
CA ALA A 156 7.96 23.22 22.75
C ALA A 156 6.64 23.62 22.05
N LYS A 157 6.46 23.23 20.77
CA LYS A 157 5.20 23.47 20.04
C LYS A 157 4.01 22.71 20.63
N ILE A 158 4.22 21.46 21.03
CA ILE A 158 3.19 20.60 21.64
C ILE A 158 2.81 21.15 23.02
N GLU A 159 3.80 21.51 23.84
CA GLU A 159 3.61 22.12 25.17
C GLU A 159 2.92 23.48 25.10
N GLU A 160 3.29 24.33 24.14
CA GLU A 160 2.60 25.60 23.89
C GLU A 160 1.13 25.37 23.52
N ARG A 161 0.85 24.38 22.67
CA ARG A 161 -0.53 24.03 22.31
C ARG A 161 -1.30 23.45 23.50
N LEU A 162 -0.69 22.60 24.33
CA LEU A 162 -1.27 22.09 25.58
C LEU A 162 -1.62 23.24 26.53
N ALA A 163 -0.70 24.19 26.72
CA ALA A 163 -0.87 25.35 27.60
C ALA A 163 -2.02 26.27 27.16
N ARG A 164 -2.31 26.36 25.86
CA ARG A 164 -3.46 27.12 25.32
C ARG A 164 -4.82 26.54 25.71
N GLY A 165 -4.90 25.32 26.24
CA GLY A 165 -6.16 24.65 26.55
C GLY A 165 -7.04 24.43 25.32
N GLY A 166 -8.34 24.17 25.48
CA GLY A 166 -9.21 23.92 24.32
C GLY A 166 -8.97 22.53 23.72
N VAL A 167 -9.25 21.52 24.55
CA VAL A 167 -9.41 20.11 24.19
C VAL A 167 -10.34 19.98 22.98
N TYR A 168 -9.97 19.14 22.02
CA TYR A 168 -10.86 18.59 21.00
C TYR A 168 -12.25 18.36 21.59
N LYS A 169 -13.21 19.20 21.20
CA LYS A 169 -14.59 18.74 21.14
C LYS A 169 -14.62 17.94 19.86
N PRO A 170 -14.98 16.65 19.90
CA PRO A 170 -15.34 15.96 18.69
C PRO A 170 -16.16 16.91 17.84
N GLU A 171 -15.74 17.12 16.58
CA GLU A 171 -16.76 17.49 15.60
C GLU A 171 -17.90 16.54 15.90
N PRO A 172 -19.13 17.02 16.19
CA PRO A 172 -20.24 16.10 16.23
C PRO A 172 -20.05 15.31 14.96
N GLN A 173 -19.76 14.00 15.10
CA GLN A 173 -19.75 13.11 13.94
C GLN A 173 -20.99 13.54 13.21
N PRO A 174 -20.86 14.05 11.97
CA PRO A 174 -21.87 14.90 11.34
C PRO A 174 -23.16 14.27 11.75
N ARG A 175 -23.95 15.02 12.54
CA ARG A 175 -25.29 14.58 12.91
C ARG A 175 -25.79 13.93 11.67
N LEU A 176 -26.01 12.60 11.73
CA LEU A 176 -26.23 11.75 10.56
C LEU A 176 -26.98 12.59 9.56
N VAL A 177 -26.26 13.05 8.53
CA VAL A 177 -26.76 14.14 7.68
C VAL A 177 -28.07 13.61 7.19
N ALA A 178 -29.16 14.32 7.54
CA ALA A 178 -30.52 13.87 7.30
C ALA A 178 -30.60 13.34 5.86
N GLY A 179 -30.52 12.02 5.74
CA GLY A 179 -30.87 11.34 4.52
C GLY A 179 -32.38 11.38 4.52
N ASP A 180 -32.96 11.95 3.47
CA ASP A 180 -34.38 11.80 3.21
C ASP A 180 -34.78 10.35 3.49
N GLY A 181 -35.73 10.17 4.39
CA GLY A 181 -35.94 8.91 5.12
C GLY A 181 -35.86 7.65 4.27
N GLY A 182 -35.04 6.69 4.71
CA GLY A 182 -35.02 5.32 4.22
C GLY A 182 -35.19 4.33 5.39
N PRO A 183 -35.94 3.22 5.23
CA PRO A 183 -36.15 2.24 6.29
C PRO A 183 -34.90 1.36 6.48
N ALA A 184 -34.90 0.58 7.57
CA ALA A 184 -33.91 -0.41 8.03
C ALA A 184 -32.98 -1.04 6.97
N ALA A 185 -31.76 -1.41 7.36
CA ALA A 185 -30.72 -1.93 6.47
C ALA A 185 -31.23 -3.06 5.57
N ARG A 186 -31.57 -2.72 4.30
CA ARG A 186 -31.93 -3.69 3.27
C ARG A 186 -30.72 -4.59 3.03
N CYS A 187 -30.77 -5.79 3.56
CA CYS A 187 -29.85 -6.84 3.16
C CYS A 187 -30.44 -7.46 1.87
N ASP A 188 -29.66 -7.39 0.80
CA ASP A 188 -29.91 -8.05 -0.48
C ASP A 188 -29.19 -9.42 -0.43
N ALA A 189 -29.78 -10.46 -1.02
CA ALA A 189 -29.17 -11.79 -1.13
C ALA A 189 -27.81 -11.79 -1.86
N SER A 190 -27.49 -10.73 -2.63
CA SER A 190 -26.14 -10.41 -3.07
C SER A 190 -25.36 -9.78 -1.91
N ALA A 191 -24.34 -10.47 -1.41
CA ALA A 191 -23.55 -10.14 -0.21
C ALA A 191 -22.76 -8.79 -0.24
N ALA A 192 -23.16 -7.85 -1.10
CA ALA A 192 -22.56 -6.54 -1.32
C ALA A 192 -22.83 -5.51 -0.21
N PHE A 193 -23.88 -5.70 0.60
CA PHE A 193 -24.26 -4.78 1.68
C PHE A 193 -24.36 -5.54 3.02
N HIS A 194 -23.33 -5.41 3.85
CA HIS A 194 -23.27 -5.98 5.19
C HIS A 194 -22.54 -5.01 6.13
N TRP A 195 -22.76 -5.13 7.43
CA TRP A 195 -22.03 -4.35 8.42
C TRP A 195 -20.96 -5.21 9.06
N THR A 196 -19.80 -4.60 9.30
CA THR A 196 -18.74 -5.22 10.10
C THR A 196 -18.46 -4.37 11.33
N ALA A 197 -18.20 -5.03 12.46
CA ALA A 197 -17.70 -4.40 13.67
C ALA A 197 -16.49 -5.19 14.18
N ARG A 198 -15.52 -4.50 14.78
CA ARG A 198 -14.40 -5.15 15.44
C ARG A 198 -14.88 -5.69 16.80
N PRO A 199 -14.93 -7.01 17.02
CA PRO A 199 -15.43 -7.60 18.25
C PRO A 199 -14.38 -7.52 19.37
N LEU A 200 -14.85 -7.61 20.61
CA LEU A 200 -13.97 -7.76 21.77
C LEU A 200 -13.52 -9.23 21.93
N PRO A 201 -12.34 -9.50 22.55
CA PRO A 201 -11.94 -10.86 22.93
C PRO A 201 -13.00 -11.58 23.77
N ALA A 202 -13.78 -10.81 24.53
CA ALA A 202 -14.93 -11.23 25.32
C ALA A 202 -15.99 -12.01 24.54
N TYR A 203 -16.15 -11.78 23.22
CA TYR A 203 -17.22 -12.39 22.42
C TYR A 203 -16.93 -13.84 22.01
N ALA A 204 -15.71 -14.30 22.22
CA ALA A 204 -15.28 -15.65 21.85
C ALA A 204 -15.43 -16.67 22.99
N GLY A 205 -15.97 -16.27 24.14
CA GLY A 205 -16.16 -17.14 25.31
C GLY A 205 -17.59 -17.08 25.85
N THR A 206 -17.94 -18.09 26.65
CA THR A 206 -19.19 -18.20 27.40
C THR A 206 -18.98 -17.69 28.85
N PRO A 207 -20.03 -17.19 29.53
CA PRO A 207 -21.38 -16.97 29.03
C PRO A 207 -21.48 -15.78 28.06
N LEU A 208 -22.33 -15.89 27.04
CA LEU A 208 -22.55 -14.88 26.00
C LEU A 208 -24.05 -14.74 25.72
N THR A 209 -24.54 -13.50 25.63
CA THR A 209 -25.88 -13.19 25.11
C THR A 209 -25.77 -12.34 23.86
N VAL A 210 -26.51 -12.70 22.81
CA VAL A 210 -26.62 -11.97 21.55
C VAL A 210 -28.08 -11.70 21.28
N GLU A 211 -28.41 -10.46 20.95
CA GLU A 211 -29.76 -10.02 20.64
C GLU A 211 -29.80 -9.32 19.30
N CYS A 212 -30.89 -9.49 18.56
CA CYS A 212 -31.06 -8.95 17.22
C CYS A 212 -32.53 -8.61 16.99
N ARG A 213 -32.82 -7.43 16.43
CA ARG A 213 -34.16 -7.12 15.90
C ARG A 213 -34.12 -7.20 14.38
N ALA A 214 -34.83 -8.16 13.81
CA ALA A 214 -34.79 -8.43 12.37
C ALA A 214 -36.19 -8.64 11.78
N ARG A 215 -36.33 -8.34 10.50
CA ARG A 215 -37.49 -8.62 9.66
C ARG A 215 -37.04 -9.40 8.44
N VAL A 216 -37.36 -10.68 8.36
CA VAL A 216 -36.87 -11.57 7.29
C VAL A 216 -38.04 -11.97 6.38
N THR A 217 -37.82 -11.95 5.07
CA THR A 217 -38.92 -12.08 4.08
C THR A 217 -38.86 -13.32 3.20
N ALA A 218 -37.70 -13.98 3.07
CA ALA A 218 -37.52 -15.12 2.17
C ALA A 218 -37.04 -16.37 2.92
N THR A 219 -37.62 -17.52 2.59
CA THR A 219 -37.21 -18.84 3.10
C THR A 219 -36.33 -19.63 2.13
N ALA A 220 -36.07 -19.12 0.92
CA ALA A 220 -35.41 -19.89 -0.14
C ALA A 220 -33.91 -20.19 0.15
N GLY A 221 -33.26 -19.40 0.99
CA GLY A 221 -31.85 -19.53 1.35
C GLY A 221 -31.61 -19.25 2.82
N TYR A 222 -30.34 -19.37 3.25
CA TYR A 222 -29.94 -18.96 4.58
C TYR A 222 -30.07 -17.45 4.71
N ASN A 223 -30.56 -16.95 5.84
CA ASN A 223 -30.49 -15.54 6.18
C ASN A 223 -29.57 -15.36 7.39
N ILE A 224 -28.36 -14.86 7.16
CA ILE A 224 -27.40 -14.61 8.25
C ILE A 224 -27.74 -13.29 8.94
N LEU A 225 -28.16 -13.36 10.19
CA LEU A 225 -28.48 -12.18 10.98
C LEU A 225 -27.21 -11.57 11.57
N VAL A 226 -26.46 -12.40 12.31
CA VAL A 226 -25.21 -11.98 12.98
C VAL A 226 -24.25 -13.17 13.01
N ALA A 227 -22.97 -12.96 12.72
CA ALA A 227 -21.95 -14.00 12.76
C ALA A 227 -20.61 -13.47 13.29
N HIS A 228 -19.91 -14.26 14.11
CA HIS A 228 -18.61 -13.90 14.68
C HIS A 228 -17.51 -14.87 14.22
N ARG A 229 -16.43 -14.32 13.65
CA ARG A 229 -15.23 -15.04 13.14
C ARG A 229 -15.44 -15.96 11.94
N ASP A 230 -14.33 -16.54 11.47
CA ASP A 230 -14.31 -17.65 10.52
C ASP A 230 -15.07 -18.88 11.08
N LYS A 231 -15.86 -19.56 10.25
CA LYS A 231 -16.73 -20.70 10.57
C LYS A 231 -15.91 -21.95 10.88
N ALA A 232 -14.64 -21.99 10.44
CA ALA A 232 -13.65 -22.97 10.84
C ALA A 232 -13.15 -22.77 12.28
N SER A 233 -13.42 -21.62 12.91
CA SER A 233 -13.04 -21.37 14.30
C SER A 233 -13.90 -22.18 15.26
N PRO A 234 -13.31 -22.86 16.26
CA PRO A 234 -14.08 -23.54 17.30
C PRO A 234 -14.88 -22.56 18.19
N ASN A 235 -14.51 -21.27 18.18
CA ASN A 235 -15.18 -20.20 18.93
C ASN A 235 -16.15 -19.38 18.06
N HIS A 236 -16.45 -19.84 16.84
CA HIS A 236 -17.46 -19.22 16.00
C HIS A 236 -18.85 -19.33 16.63
N TRP A 237 -19.68 -18.33 16.38
CA TRP A 237 -21.11 -18.40 16.61
C TRP A 237 -21.86 -17.55 15.58
N GLU A 238 -23.07 -17.96 15.24
CA GLU A 238 -23.95 -17.21 14.32
C GLU A 238 -25.43 -17.39 14.67
N LEU A 239 -26.22 -16.35 14.38
CA LEU A 239 -27.69 -16.33 14.37
C LEU A 239 -28.17 -16.26 12.93
N TYR A 240 -29.08 -17.16 12.56
CA TYR A 240 -29.55 -17.26 11.18
C TYR A 240 -30.96 -17.86 11.09
N THR A 241 -31.54 -17.87 9.89
CA THR A 241 -32.73 -18.67 9.58
C THR A 241 -32.44 -19.81 8.63
N GLU A 242 -33.03 -20.98 8.88
CA GLU A 242 -32.85 -22.18 8.04
C GLU A 242 -33.64 -22.11 6.72
N PRO A 243 -33.06 -22.52 5.58
CA PRO A 243 -33.76 -22.60 4.29
C PRO A 243 -34.96 -23.55 4.33
N GLY A 244 -36.02 -23.21 3.61
CA GLY A 244 -37.25 -23.98 3.50
C GLY A 244 -38.20 -23.86 4.70
N THR A 245 -37.66 -23.80 5.92
CA THR A 245 -38.45 -23.72 7.16
C THR A 245 -38.59 -22.30 7.69
N GLY A 246 -37.56 -21.45 7.50
CA GLY A 246 -37.50 -20.11 8.08
C GLY A 246 -37.31 -20.10 9.60
N PHE A 247 -36.95 -21.23 10.20
CA PHE A 247 -36.76 -21.35 11.65
C PHE A 247 -35.60 -20.49 12.13
N PHE A 248 -35.79 -19.78 13.25
CA PHE A 248 -34.71 -19.08 13.94
C PHE A 248 -33.74 -20.11 14.54
N CYS A 249 -32.47 -20.00 14.17
CA CYS A 249 -31.43 -20.96 14.49
C CYS A 249 -30.18 -20.28 15.04
N ALA A 250 -29.42 -21.04 15.81
CA ALA A 250 -28.07 -20.68 16.24
C ALA A 250 -27.08 -21.80 15.90
N TYR A 251 -25.86 -21.43 15.52
CA TYR A 251 -24.76 -22.35 15.29
C TYR A 251 -23.57 -21.98 16.17
N VAL A 252 -23.07 -22.96 16.94
CA VAL A 252 -21.98 -22.84 17.92
C VAL A 252 -21.05 -24.07 17.82
N PRO A 253 -20.16 -24.16 16.81
CA PRO A 253 -19.37 -25.36 16.49
C PRO A 253 -18.52 -25.93 17.62
N GLY A 254 -18.07 -25.11 18.58
CA GLY A 254 -17.32 -25.57 19.75
C GLY A 254 -18.15 -26.37 20.77
N ARG A 255 -19.47 -26.49 20.57
CA ARG A 255 -20.40 -27.16 21.47
C ARG A 255 -21.10 -28.34 20.77
N THR A 256 -21.61 -29.27 21.56
CA THR A 256 -22.38 -30.43 21.09
C THR A 256 -23.76 -30.47 21.78
N PRO A 257 -24.86 -30.49 21.01
CA PRO A 257 -24.93 -30.36 19.55
C PRO A 257 -24.45 -28.97 19.08
N ALA A 258 -23.96 -28.87 17.84
CA ALA A 258 -23.41 -27.62 17.29
C ALA A 258 -24.48 -26.70 16.68
N VAL A 259 -25.62 -27.26 16.29
CA VAL A 259 -26.73 -26.55 15.62
C VAL A 259 -27.96 -26.63 16.51
N HIS A 260 -28.66 -25.51 16.65
CA HIS A 260 -29.82 -25.35 17.51
C HIS A 260 -30.98 -24.76 16.72
N HIS A 261 -32.07 -25.52 16.59
CA HIS A 261 -33.27 -25.11 15.86
C HIS A 261 -34.38 -24.79 16.87
N SER A 262 -34.88 -23.56 16.84
CA SER A 262 -35.99 -23.15 17.70
C SER A 262 -37.35 -23.69 17.29
N GLN A 263 -37.45 -24.30 16.09
CA GLN A 263 -38.71 -24.67 15.44
C GLN A 263 -39.71 -23.51 15.28
N THR A 264 -39.26 -22.26 15.48
CA THR A 264 -40.09 -21.06 15.41
C THR A 264 -39.74 -20.32 14.12
N PRO A 265 -40.64 -20.31 13.11
CA PRO A 265 -40.39 -19.61 11.86
C PRO A 265 -40.51 -18.10 12.04
N ILE A 266 -39.54 -17.35 11.51
CA ILE A 266 -39.47 -15.87 11.62
C ILE A 266 -39.35 -15.17 10.24
N CYS A 267 -39.49 -15.94 9.16
CA CYS A 267 -39.44 -15.44 7.79
C CYS A 267 -40.84 -15.07 7.27
N ASP A 268 -41.63 -14.36 8.09
CA ASP A 268 -43.02 -13.98 7.80
C ASP A 268 -43.14 -12.50 7.38
N GLY A 269 -42.03 -11.77 7.31
CA GLY A 269 -41.98 -10.35 7.01
C GLY A 269 -42.39 -9.44 8.17
N ALA A 270 -42.59 -9.96 9.39
CA ALA A 270 -42.78 -9.17 10.61
C ALA A 270 -41.44 -8.84 11.29
N TRP A 271 -41.45 -7.86 12.19
CA TRP A 271 -40.31 -7.56 13.05
C TRP A 271 -40.31 -8.51 14.25
N HIS A 272 -39.19 -9.18 14.48
CA HIS A 272 -38.99 -10.02 15.66
C HIS A 272 -37.82 -9.50 16.49
N ASP A 273 -37.97 -9.54 17.82
CA ASP A 273 -36.86 -9.39 18.76
C ASP A 273 -36.34 -10.80 19.11
N LEU A 274 -35.12 -11.09 18.69
CA LEU A 274 -34.49 -12.41 18.72
C LEU A 274 -33.33 -12.40 19.71
N SER A 275 -33.16 -13.47 20.48
CA SER A 275 -31.97 -13.60 21.32
C SER A 275 -31.44 -15.02 21.43
N MET A 276 -30.14 -15.12 21.68
CA MET A 276 -29.43 -16.32 22.06
C MET A 276 -28.63 -16.04 23.30
N THR A 277 -28.80 -16.87 24.33
CA THR A 277 -27.91 -16.92 25.49
C THR A 277 -27.22 -18.28 25.51
N VAL A 278 -25.90 -18.29 25.50
CA VAL A 278 -25.07 -19.50 25.54
C VAL A 278 -24.18 -19.48 26.77
N THR A 279 -24.22 -20.57 27.53
CA THR A 279 -23.37 -20.81 28.71
C THR A 279 -22.48 -22.03 28.46
N ASP A 280 -21.70 -22.45 29.46
CA ASP A 280 -20.90 -23.67 29.34
C ASP A 280 -21.72 -24.95 29.23
N THR A 281 -22.96 -24.93 29.71
CA THR A 281 -23.79 -26.13 29.88
C THR A 281 -25.15 -26.03 29.21
N SER A 282 -25.54 -24.87 28.69
CA SER A 282 -26.83 -24.65 28.06
C SER A 282 -26.81 -23.58 26.98
N ILE A 283 -27.79 -23.66 26.07
CA ILE A 283 -28.16 -22.59 25.15
C ILE A 283 -29.67 -22.38 25.21
N THR A 284 -30.07 -21.12 25.21
CA THR A 284 -31.48 -20.71 25.18
C THR A 284 -31.69 -19.72 24.06
N LEU A 285 -32.72 -19.94 23.24
CA LEU A 285 -33.15 -19.02 22.17
C LEU A 285 -34.50 -18.42 22.55
N HIS A 286 -34.66 -17.12 22.35
CA HIS A 286 -35.95 -16.45 22.49
C HIS A 286 -36.37 -15.78 21.19
N VAL A 287 -37.68 -15.79 20.95
CA VAL A 287 -38.35 -15.03 19.90
C VAL A 287 -39.45 -14.21 20.56
N ASP A 288 -39.41 -12.89 20.41
CA ASP A 288 -40.36 -11.93 20.97
C ASP A 288 -40.56 -12.09 22.49
N GLY A 289 -39.45 -12.34 23.19
CA GLY A 289 -39.41 -12.52 24.64
C GLY A 289 -39.94 -13.88 25.14
N GLN A 290 -40.40 -14.76 24.25
CA GLN A 290 -40.79 -16.13 24.59
C GLN A 290 -39.64 -17.09 24.35
N GLU A 291 -39.43 -18.04 25.28
CA GLU A 291 -38.44 -19.11 25.10
C GLU A 291 -38.88 -20.02 23.94
N ALA A 292 -38.08 -20.04 22.88
CA ALA A 292 -38.31 -20.83 21.68
C ALA A 292 -37.48 -22.13 21.70
N LEU A 293 -36.36 -22.14 22.42
CA LEU A 293 -35.55 -23.33 22.66
C LEU A 293 -34.79 -23.19 23.98
N SER A 294 -34.71 -24.28 24.72
CA SER A 294 -33.72 -24.46 25.79
C SER A 294 -33.11 -25.86 25.66
N ALA A 295 -31.79 -25.92 25.53
CA ALA A 295 -31.07 -27.16 25.29
C ALA A 295 -29.79 -27.25 26.11
N ALA A 296 -29.43 -28.46 26.54
CA ALA A 296 -28.16 -28.73 27.19
C ALA A 296 -27.02 -28.74 26.16
N LEU A 297 -25.84 -28.26 26.58
CA LEU A 297 -24.61 -28.27 25.81
C LEU A 297 -23.54 -29.10 26.50
N ALA A 298 -22.74 -29.80 25.70
CA ALA A 298 -21.45 -30.35 26.11
C ALA A 298 -20.32 -29.72 25.29
N ALA A 299 -19.11 -29.66 25.85
CA ALA A 299 -17.93 -29.28 25.09
C ALA A 299 -17.64 -30.32 23.99
N GLN A 300 -17.22 -29.88 22.80
CA GLN A 300 -16.80 -30.81 21.75
C GLN A 300 -15.53 -31.61 22.15
N PRO A 301 -15.49 -32.95 21.96
CA PRO A 301 -14.30 -33.74 22.19
C PRO A 301 -13.17 -33.36 21.21
N GLY A 302 -12.02 -32.92 21.71
CA GLY A 302 -10.83 -32.60 20.89
C GLY A 302 -10.66 -31.12 20.48
N GLY A 303 -11.57 -30.23 20.89
CA GLY A 303 -11.36 -28.78 20.79
C GLY A 303 -10.35 -28.27 21.83
N ASN A 304 -9.39 -27.45 21.42
CA ASN A 304 -8.42 -26.84 22.33
C ASN A 304 -9.13 -26.10 23.47
N GLN A 305 -8.91 -26.54 24.73
CA GLN A 305 -9.43 -25.91 25.95
C GLN A 305 -8.71 -24.59 26.32
N GLN A 306 -8.45 -23.70 25.37
CA GLN A 306 -8.21 -22.31 25.72
C GLN A 306 -9.57 -21.64 25.89
N ASP A 307 -9.71 -20.77 26.88
CA ASP A 307 -10.94 -20.09 27.33
C ASP A 307 -11.64 -19.18 26.28
N GLY A 308 -11.34 -19.38 25.00
CA GLY A 308 -11.91 -18.66 23.86
C GLY A 308 -11.38 -17.24 23.69
N ARG A 309 -10.83 -16.62 24.74
CA ARG A 309 -10.48 -15.19 24.82
C ARG A 309 -9.05 -14.89 24.35
N GLY A 310 -8.55 -15.66 23.38
CA GLY A 310 -7.22 -15.48 22.77
C GLY A 310 -7.07 -14.17 21.96
N ALA A 311 -5.83 -13.88 21.52
CA ALA A 311 -5.43 -12.60 20.91
C ALA A 311 -6.05 -12.30 19.53
N ASP A 312 -6.35 -13.33 18.73
CA ASP A 312 -7.17 -13.15 17.54
C ASP A 312 -8.60 -12.95 18.00
N THR A 313 -9.27 -11.84 17.67
CA THR A 313 -10.66 -11.54 18.04
C THR A 313 -11.66 -11.87 16.93
N GLY A 314 -11.19 -12.14 15.71
CA GLY A 314 -12.00 -12.22 14.48
C GLY A 314 -12.84 -10.96 14.21
N MET A 315 -13.78 -11.02 13.24
CA MET A 315 -14.72 -9.94 12.88
C MET A 315 -16.15 -10.31 13.25
N LEU A 316 -16.98 -9.31 13.60
CA LEU A 316 -18.43 -9.44 13.73
C LEU A 316 -19.09 -8.99 12.43
N TRP A 317 -19.95 -9.83 11.85
CA TRP A 317 -20.66 -9.60 10.61
C TRP A 317 -22.16 -9.54 10.87
N ILE A 318 -22.86 -8.55 10.29
CA ILE A 318 -24.30 -8.39 10.43
C ILE A 318 -24.90 -8.33 9.02
N GLY A 319 -25.86 -9.22 8.75
CA GLY A 319 -26.54 -9.32 7.46
C GLY A 319 -25.81 -10.12 6.38
N ALA A 320 -24.59 -10.63 6.62
CA ALA A 320 -23.88 -11.53 5.71
C ALA A 320 -22.74 -12.31 6.41
N TYR A 321 -22.14 -13.26 5.68
CA TYR A 321 -20.96 -14.01 6.12
C TYR A 321 -19.89 -14.18 5.01
N PRO A 322 -18.57 -14.10 5.28
CA PRO A 322 -17.50 -14.30 4.29
C PRO A 322 -17.08 -15.77 4.13
N PRO A 323 -16.56 -16.20 2.96
CA PRO A 323 -16.50 -15.45 1.71
C PRO A 323 -17.90 -15.24 1.11
N ALA A 324 -18.08 -14.09 0.45
CA ALA A 324 -19.33 -13.38 0.20
C ALA A 324 -20.38 -14.09 -0.72
N SER A 325 -20.93 -15.22 -0.28
CA SER A 325 -22.01 -15.93 -1.00
C SER A 325 -23.33 -16.06 -0.24
N THR A 326 -23.38 -15.71 1.05
CA THR A 326 -24.57 -15.93 1.89
C THR A 326 -24.92 -14.67 2.68
N GLY A 327 -26.02 -14.02 2.30
CA GLY A 327 -26.54 -12.78 2.90
C GLY A 327 -27.79 -13.00 3.78
N CYS A 328 -28.55 -11.92 4.00
CA CYS A 328 -29.88 -11.94 4.61
C CYS A 328 -30.88 -11.31 3.64
N SER A 329 -32.04 -11.94 3.44
CA SER A 329 -33.14 -11.42 2.61
C SER A 329 -34.18 -10.73 3.51
N GLY A 330 -33.76 -9.61 4.11
CA GLY A 330 -34.51 -8.94 5.16
C GLY A 330 -33.80 -7.72 5.70
N ASP A 331 -34.40 -7.11 6.72
CA ASP A 331 -33.87 -5.92 7.36
C ASP A 331 -33.43 -6.23 8.80
N ILE A 332 -32.27 -5.72 9.19
CA ILE A 332 -31.76 -5.81 10.55
C ILE A 332 -31.70 -4.39 11.12
N ALA A 333 -32.49 -4.15 12.17
CA ALA A 333 -32.58 -2.83 12.78
C ALA A 333 -31.49 -2.61 13.83
N ARG A 334 -31.16 -3.64 14.63
CA ARG A 334 -30.22 -3.53 15.76
C ARG A 334 -29.70 -4.89 16.21
N VAL A 335 -28.47 -4.90 16.69
CA VAL A 335 -27.77 -6.05 17.28
C VAL A 335 -27.14 -5.62 18.59
N ARG A 336 -27.27 -6.41 19.65
CA ARG A 336 -26.61 -6.18 20.94
C ARG A 336 -25.87 -7.44 21.37
N VAL A 337 -24.62 -7.30 21.82
CA VAL A 337 -23.81 -8.43 22.32
C VAL A 337 -23.35 -8.16 23.75
N LEU A 338 -23.53 -9.15 24.63
CA LEU A 338 -23.22 -9.09 26.06
C LEU A 338 -22.34 -10.28 26.46
N ASN A 339 -21.32 -10.02 27.28
CA ASN A 339 -20.49 -11.04 27.94
C ASN A 339 -21.11 -11.34 29.31
N GLY A 340 -22.12 -12.22 29.33
CA GLY A 340 -22.92 -12.53 30.50
C GLY A 340 -24.12 -13.42 30.14
N ALA A 341 -24.72 -14.07 31.14
CA ALA A 341 -25.94 -14.88 31.00
C ALA A 341 -27.19 -14.11 31.48
N GLU A 342 -27.25 -12.80 31.24
CA GLU A 342 -28.40 -11.99 31.65
C GLU A 342 -29.64 -12.38 30.85
N ALA A 343 -30.78 -12.50 31.54
CA ALA A 343 -32.07 -12.81 30.93
C ALA A 343 -32.57 -11.62 30.09
N ALA A 344 -33.34 -11.90 29.02
CA ALA A 344 -33.94 -10.94 28.10
C ALA A 344 -34.88 -9.88 28.75
N ALA A 345 -35.01 -9.86 30.08
CA ALA A 345 -36.03 -9.15 30.84
C ALA A 345 -35.74 -7.66 31.07
N ASP A 346 -34.49 -7.20 30.97
CA ASP A 346 -34.12 -5.82 31.32
C ASP A 346 -33.84 -4.91 30.11
N TRP A 347 -34.00 -5.40 28.87
CA TRP A 347 -34.01 -4.51 27.71
C TRP A 347 -35.38 -3.90 27.50
N THR A 348 -35.70 -2.93 28.33
CA THR A 348 -36.84 -2.05 28.09
C THR A 348 -36.54 -1.17 26.87
N PRO A 349 -37.47 -1.07 25.90
CA PRO A 349 -37.39 -0.07 24.86
C PRO A 349 -37.55 1.29 25.52
N ALA A 350 -36.44 1.90 25.95
CA ALA A 350 -36.43 3.33 26.21
C ALA A 350 -36.82 4.00 24.89
N ALA A 351 -37.97 4.66 24.92
CA ALA A 351 -38.57 5.36 23.81
C ALA A 351 -37.53 6.23 23.08
N ASP A 352 -37.57 6.13 21.75
CA ASP A 352 -37.29 7.20 20.79
C ASP A 352 -36.23 8.22 21.19
N ALA A 353 -35.04 8.05 20.64
CA ALA A 353 -34.31 9.22 20.15
C ALA A 353 -34.02 9.09 18.65
N ASP A 354 -33.27 8.10 18.16
CA ASP A 354 -32.67 8.31 16.82
C ASP A 354 -32.75 7.16 15.79
N GLY A 355 -33.24 5.96 16.11
CA GLY A 355 -33.51 4.93 15.08
C GLY A 355 -32.32 4.44 14.22
N GLU A 356 -31.07 4.75 14.60
CA GLU A 356 -29.87 4.63 13.74
C GLU A 356 -28.80 3.62 14.23
N THR A 357 -29.03 2.90 15.33
CA THR A 357 -28.01 1.99 15.90
C THR A 357 -28.18 0.54 15.43
N VAL A 358 -27.31 0.09 14.50
CA VAL A 358 -27.30 -1.31 14.02
C VAL A 358 -26.52 -2.26 14.96
N PHE A 359 -25.55 -1.78 15.74
CA PHE A 359 -24.79 -2.61 16.70
C PHE A 359 -24.48 -1.84 18.00
N ALA A 360 -24.66 -2.49 19.15
CA ALA A 360 -24.28 -2.00 20.48
C ALA A 360 -23.53 -3.08 21.28
N ASP A 361 -22.36 -2.74 21.81
CA ASP A 361 -21.64 -3.54 22.81
C ASP A 361 -22.15 -3.18 24.21
N ALA A 362 -22.72 -4.15 24.93
CA ALA A 362 -23.22 -3.96 26.29
C ALA A 362 -22.54 -4.90 27.30
N SER A 363 -21.38 -5.46 26.96
CA SER A 363 -20.61 -6.28 27.89
C SER A 363 -20.08 -5.43 29.07
N PRO A 364 -19.88 -6.01 30.29
CA PRO A 364 -19.28 -5.27 31.41
C PRO A 364 -17.85 -4.78 31.15
N ALA A 365 -17.18 -5.33 30.13
CA ALA A 365 -15.91 -4.85 29.59
C ALA A 365 -16.09 -3.89 28.38
N GLY A 366 -17.31 -3.81 27.84
CA GLY A 366 -17.79 -2.89 26.82
C GLY A 366 -18.09 -1.53 27.41
N ASN A 367 -17.06 -0.91 27.98
CA ASN A 367 -16.70 0.50 27.83
C ASN A 367 -15.49 0.81 28.75
N PRO A 368 -14.27 0.73 28.20
CA PRO A 368 -13.41 1.90 28.26
C PRO A 368 -13.03 2.31 26.84
N ALA A 369 -14.03 2.46 25.97
CA ALA A 369 -13.88 3.29 24.79
C ALA A 369 -14.40 4.68 25.16
N ALA A 370 -13.44 5.54 25.48
CA ALA A 370 -13.60 6.98 25.56
C ALA A 370 -14.38 7.50 26.79
N GLY A 371 -13.62 7.86 27.84
CA GLY A 371 -13.77 9.26 28.24
C GLY A 371 -13.57 10.10 26.97
N PRO A 372 -14.41 11.10 26.65
CA PRO A 372 -14.23 11.90 25.44
C PRO A 372 -12.76 12.27 25.36
N ARG A 373 -12.10 11.97 24.21
CA ARG A 373 -10.70 12.34 23.97
C ARG A 373 -10.53 13.73 24.53
N ARG A 374 -9.76 13.86 25.60
CA ARG A 374 -9.34 15.18 25.99
C ARG A 374 -8.30 15.48 24.92
N GLY A 375 -8.44 16.53 24.11
CA GLY A 375 -7.43 16.89 23.11
C GLY A 375 -6.01 17.00 23.67
N GLY A 376 -5.85 17.05 25.00
CA GLY A 376 -4.59 16.83 25.70
C GLY A 376 -4.00 15.42 25.55
N ASP A 377 -4.79 14.35 25.53
CA ASP A 377 -4.29 12.96 25.50
C ASP A 377 -3.46 12.66 24.24
N LEU A 378 -3.84 13.19 23.07
CA LEU A 378 -3.06 13.06 21.84
C LEU A 378 -1.73 13.82 21.97
N LEU A 379 -1.77 15.05 22.46
CA LEU A 379 -0.58 15.89 22.61
C LEU A 379 0.38 15.31 23.68
N GLU A 380 -0.15 14.81 24.79
CA GLU A 380 0.60 14.08 25.82
C GLU A 380 1.20 12.80 25.24
N ALA A 381 0.45 12.06 24.42
CA ALA A 381 0.99 10.89 23.71
C ALA A 381 2.09 11.27 22.72
N MET A 382 1.99 12.42 22.03
CA MET A 382 3.06 12.94 21.17
C MET A 382 4.33 13.23 21.99
N LEU A 383 4.20 13.86 23.16
CA LEU A 383 5.34 14.06 24.07
C LEU A 383 5.93 12.72 24.51
N GLY A 384 5.10 11.76 24.92
CA GLY A 384 5.54 10.41 25.29
C GLY A 384 6.27 9.67 24.14
N CYS A 385 5.88 9.91 22.89
CA CYS A 385 6.60 9.37 21.73
C CYS A 385 7.99 10.02 21.56
N LEU A 386 8.13 11.33 21.81
CA LEU A 386 9.42 12.01 21.77
C LEU A 386 10.32 11.56 22.94
N ASP A 387 9.76 11.32 24.11
CA ASP A 387 10.50 10.76 25.27
C ASP A 387 10.97 9.32 25.00
N ALA A 388 10.13 8.51 24.34
CA ALA A 388 10.54 7.19 23.87
C ALA A 388 11.69 7.27 22.87
N ALA A 389 11.65 8.21 21.92
CA ALA A 389 12.73 8.41 20.96
C ALA A 389 14.05 8.82 21.65
N GLU A 390 13.98 9.63 22.71
CA GLU A 390 15.13 10.02 23.53
C GLU A 390 15.72 8.83 24.30
N VAL A 391 14.88 7.98 24.91
CA VAL A 391 15.34 6.73 25.55
C VAL A 391 16.07 5.84 24.53
N TRP A 392 15.53 5.74 23.32
CA TRP A 392 16.14 4.96 22.26
C TRP A 392 17.50 5.53 21.81
N ARG A 393 17.62 6.86 21.71
CA ARG A 393 18.88 7.58 21.44
C ARG A 393 19.92 7.33 22.53
N GLN A 394 19.53 7.44 23.79
CA GLN A 394 20.43 7.24 24.93
C GLN A 394 21.00 5.81 24.96
N ARG A 395 20.17 4.80 24.69
CA ARG A 395 20.66 3.41 24.57
C ARG A 395 21.66 3.22 23.42
N HIS A 396 21.51 3.96 22.30
CA HIS A 396 22.51 3.92 21.22
C HIS A 396 23.83 4.57 21.64
N VAL A 397 23.78 5.67 22.38
CA VAL A 397 24.98 6.33 22.94
C VAL A 397 25.72 5.37 23.89
N GLU A 398 25.01 4.70 24.79
CA GLU A 398 25.58 3.71 25.70
C GLU A 398 26.24 2.55 24.95
N LEU A 399 25.56 2.01 23.93
CA LEU A 399 26.14 0.97 23.08
C LEU A 399 27.39 1.47 22.34
N LEU A 400 27.39 2.71 21.86
CA LEU A 400 28.57 3.30 21.22
C LEU A 400 29.74 3.43 22.20
N ASP A 401 29.50 3.81 23.46
CA ASP A 401 30.54 3.86 24.49
C ASP A 401 31.14 2.47 24.75
N GLU A 402 30.32 1.41 24.78
CA GLU A 402 30.81 0.03 24.84
C GLU A 402 31.66 -0.34 23.61
N ARG A 403 31.21 0.02 22.39
CA ARG A 403 31.97 -0.22 21.15
C ARG A 403 33.29 0.55 21.13
N ILE A 404 33.31 1.80 21.60
CA ILE A 404 34.52 2.63 21.71
C ILE A 404 35.52 2.00 22.69
N ALA A 405 35.04 1.47 23.81
CA ALA A 405 35.90 0.79 24.79
C ALA A 405 36.48 -0.52 24.26
N ALA A 406 35.76 -1.21 23.37
CA ALA A 406 36.13 -2.51 22.81
C ALA A 406 36.86 -2.43 21.45
N SER A 407 37.13 -1.23 20.92
CA SER A 407 37.78 -1.03 19.60
C SER A 407 39.01 -0.14 19.70
N ASP A 408 39.79 -0.09 18.61
CA ASP A 408 40.96 0.76 18.47
C ASP A 408 41.03 1.42 17.08
N GLY A 409 42.06 2.26 16.87
CA GLY A 409 42.37 2.86 15.58
C GLY A 409 41.21 3.63 14.92
N ALA A 410 41.03 3.41 13.62
CA ALA A 410 40.04 4.11 12.80
C ALA A 410 38.59 3.73 13.16
N GLU A 411 38.36 2.50 13.60
CA GLU A 411 37.03 2.03 14.00
C GLU A 411 36.56 2.77 15.26
N ARG A 412 37.41 2.82 16.29
CA ARG A 412 37.12 3.58 17.51
C ARG A 412 36.84 5.06 17.22
N ALA A 413 37.63 5.66 16.33
CA ALA A 413 37.45 7.05 15.92
C ALA A 413 36.11 7.27 15.20
N GLU A 414 35.62 6.30 14.43
CA GLU A 414 34.29 6.39 13.81
C GLU A 414 33.17 6.29 14.85
N TYR A 415 33.22 5.31 15.76
CA TYR A 415 32.21 5.21 16.82
C TYR A 415 32.14 6.46 17.69
N ALA A 416 33.30 7.05 18.04
CA ALA A 416 33.35 8.30 18.77
C ALA A 416 32.67 9.45 18.00
N ARG A 417 32.91 9.56 16.68
CA ARG A 417 32.25 10.56 15.83
C ARG A 417 30.74 10.37 15.78
N VAL A 418 30.26 9.13 15.60
CA VAL A 418 28.82 8.82 15.58
C VAL A 418 28.17 9.13 16.94
N ARG A 419 28.84 8.79 18.04
CA ARG A 419 28.36 9.11 19.38
C ARG A 419 28.26 10.62 19.59
N ASP A 420 29.29 11.37 19.24
CA ASP A 420 29.31 12.82 19.38
C ASP A 420 28.20 13.49 18.54
N THR A 421 27.89 12.91 17.37
CA THR A 421 26.74 13.29 16.53
C THR A 421 25.42 13.06 17.28
N LEU A 422 25.20 11.85 17.83
CA LEU A 422 23.99 11.51 18.57
C LEU A 422 23.82 12.28 19.88
N LEU A 423 24.89 12.79 20.49
CA LEU A 423 24.77 13.65 21.67
C LEU A 423 24.07 14.98 21.35
N HIS A 424 24.02 15.39 20.08
CA HIS A 424 23.37 16.63 19.63
C HIS A 424 22.02 16.37 18.92
N VAL A 425 21.99 15.48 17.92
CA VAL A 425 20.81 15.20 17.09
C VAL A 425 20.12 13.87 17.45
N PRO A 426 18.80 13.73 17.21
CA PRO A 426 17.84 14.71 16.66
C PRO A 426 17.21 15.65 17.69
N GLU A 427 17.73 15.72 18.93
CA GLU A 427 17.17 16.59 19.97
C GLU A 427 17.25 18.07 19.57
N ASN A 428 18.37 18.46 18.95
CA ASN A 428 18.60 19.80 18.42
C ASN A 428 18.69 19.79 16.88
N PRO A 429 18.50 20.94 16.21
CA PRO A 429 18.78 21.07 14.78
C PRO A 429 20.25 20.71 14.45
N PRO A 430 20.52 20.02 13.33
CA PRO A 430 21.87 19.63 12.93
C PRO A 430 22.72 20.86 12.60
N ARG A 431 24.03 20.76 12.86
CA ARG A 431 25.02 21.84 12.66
C ARG A 431 25.79 21.70 11.36
N ASP A 432 25.89 20.47 10.87
CA ASP A 432 26.68 20.06 9.71
C ASP A 432 25.95 18.94 8.93
N PHE A 433 26.51 18.56 7.79
CA PHE A 433 25.91 17.58 6.88
C PHE A 433 25.82 16.18 7.51
N ARG A 434 26.81 15.76 8.29
CA ARG A 434 26.80 14.45 8.95
C ARG A 434 25.69 14.38 9.99
N GLU A 435 25.55 15.41 10.81
CA GLU A 435 24.45 15.53 11.76
C GLU A 435 23.10 15.57 11.05
N ALA A 436 22.99 16.24 9.90
CA ALA A 436 21.74 16.27 9.13
C ALA A 436 21.34 14.88 8.62
N VAL A 437 22.29 14.13 8.03
CA VAL A 437 22.05 12.74 7.58
C VAL A 437 21.68 11.83 8.75
N GLN A 438 22.44 11.87 9.85
CA GLN A 438 22.15 11.07 11.05
C GLN A 438 20.81 11.45 11.67
N SER A 439 20.48 12.73 11.77
CA SER A 439 19.21 13.22 12.32
C SER A 439 18.02 12.74 11.49
N LEU A 440 18.10 12.91 10.16
CA LEU A 440 17.06 12.43 9.24
C LEU A 440 16.88 10.93 9.38
N TRP A 441 17.97 10.16 9.33
CA TRP A 441 17.93 8.71 9.47
C TRP A 441 17.39 8.26 10.82
N PHE A 442 17.76 8.91 11.92
CA PHE A 442 17.34 8.51 13.26
C PHE A 442 15.83 8.75 13.47
N MET A 443 15.31 9.89 13.02
CA MET A 443 13.86 10.16 13.01
C MET A 443 13.12 9.14 12.15
N TYR A 444 13.66 8.87 10.96
CA TYR A 444 13.09 7.91 10.03
C TYR A 444 13.06 6.47 10.58
N ALA A 445 14.18 6.01 11.15
CA ALA A 445 14.31 4.68 11.72
C ALA A 445 13.40 4.47 12.94
N PHE A 446 13.14 5.51 13.74
CA PHE A 446 12.22 5.42 14.87
C PHE A 446 10.75 5.34 14.43
N GLN A 447 10.35 6.07 13.37
CA GLN A 447 9.04 5.89 12.73
C GLN A 447 8.87 4.43 12.29
N ARG A 448 9.87 3.89 11.60
CA ARG A 448 9.88 2.50 11.13
C ARG A 448 9.85 1.50 12.26
N LEU A 449 10.55 1.73 13.36
CA LEU A 449 10.51 0.85 14.55
C LEU A 449 9.08 0.68 15.06
N MET A 450 8.24 1.71 14.94
CA MET A 450 6.82 1.68 15.30
C MET A 450 5.90 1.24 14.15
N GLY A 451 6.45 0.68 13.07
CA GLY A 451 5.72 0.21 11.91
C GLY A 451 5.18 1.32 10.99
N ASN A 452 5.50 2.59 11.24
CA ASN A 452 5.17 3.68 10.32
C ASN A 452 6.20 3.69 9.18
N TRP A 453 5.75 3.42 7.97
CA TRP A 453 6.59 3.49 6.78
C TRP A 453 6.27 4.77 6.06
N SER A 454 7.20 5.72 6.15
CA SER A 454 7.06 7.03 5.51
C SER A 454 7.98 7.14 4.29
N GLY A 455 7.58 7.99 3.36
CA GLY A 455 8.46 8.55 2.35
C GLY A 455 9.44 9.55 2.96
N ILE A 456 10.60 9.71 2.33
CA ILE A 456 11.58 10.74 2.71
C ILE A 456 11.23 12.08 2.06
N GLY A 457 10.72 12.06 0.83
CA GLY A 457 10.43 13.27 0.07
C GLY A 457 11.69 13.94 -0.46
N ARG A 458 11.77 15.28 -0.37
CA ARG A 458 12.80 16.10 -1.02
C ARG A 458 14.11 16.13 -0.24
N ILE A 459 14.88 15.03 -0.32
CA ILE A 459 16.08 14.84 0.49
C ILE A 459 17.19 15.85 0.19
N ASP A 460 17.32 16.30 -1.06
CA ASP A 460 18.32 17.27 -1.47
C ASP A 460 17.96 18.70 -1.04
N GLU A 461 16.67 19.04 -0.94
CA GLU A 461 16.21 20.26 -0.29
C GLU A 461 16.55 20.26 1.20
N MET A 462 16.34 19.11 1.87
CA MET A 462 16.59 18.96 3.31
C MET A 462 18.08 19.00 3.67
N LEU A 463 18.94 18.35 2.88
CA LEU A 463 20.35 18.15 3.22
C LEU A 463 21.32 19.08 2.46
N GLY A 464 20.91 19.60 1.31
CA GLY A 464 21.72 20.43 0.41
C GLY A 464 22.37 21.63 1.09
N PRO A 465 21.63 22.43 1.88
CA PRO A 465 22.21 23.59 2.57
C PRO A 465 23.38 23.24 3.51
N TYR A 466 23.29 22.09 4.21
CA TYR A 466 24.35 21.64 5.12
C TYR A 466 25.60 21.21 4.35
N LEU A 467 25.42 20.44 3.26
CA LEU A 467 26.55 20.02 2.42
C LEU A 467 27.24 21.21 1.76
N ALA A 468 26.47 22.14 1.21
CA ALA A 468 27.01 23.33 0.56
C ALA A 468 27.85 24.18 1.53
N LYS A 469 27.38 24.34 2.77
CA LYS A 469 28.11 25.03 3.83
C LYS A 469 29.42 24.31 4.16
N ASP A 470 29.38 23.01 4.39
CA ASP A 470 30.56 22.25 4.83
C ASP A 470 31.62 22.11 3.73
N LEU A 471 31.21 22.03 2.46
CA LEU A 471 32.13 22.08 1.33
C LEU A 471 32.80 23.47 1.22
N ALA A 472 32.07 24.55 1.47
CA ALA A 472 32.62 25.90 1.47
C ALA A 472 33.59 26.15 2.63
N ASP A 473 33.30 25.57 3.80
CA ASP A 473 34.16 25.63 4.99
C ASP A 473 35.37 24.69 4.90
N GLY A 474 35.37 23.75 3.95
CA GLY A 474 36.39 22.71 3.79
C GLY A 474 36.38 21.67 4.92
N THR A 475 35.27 21.52 5.63
CA THR A 475 35.11 20.57 6.74
C THR A 475 34.78 19.15 6.28
N THR A 476 34.35 19.01 5.01
CA THR A 476 34.09 17.72 4.36
C THR A 476 34.49 17.79 2.89
N THR A 477 34.62 16.62 2.26
CA THR A 477 34.77 16.45 0.81
C THR A 477 33.53 15.78 0.22
N LEU A 478 33.37 15.85 -1.11
CA LEU A 478 32.29 15.13 -1.81
C LEU A 478 32.37 13.61 -1.60
N ASP A 479 33.57 13.04 -1.52
CA ASP A 479 33.76 11.59 -1.30
C ASP A 479 33.36 11.19 0.13
N GLU A 480 33.73 11.98 1.14
CA GLU A 480 33.29 11.76 2.53
C GLU A 480 31.78 11.94 2.68
N ALA A 481 31.21 12.96 2.06
CA ALA A 481 29.76 13.18 2.04
C ALA A 481 29.01 12.03 1.36
N ARG A 482 29.54 11.53 0.22
CA ARG A 482 28.98 10.36 -0.49
C ARG A 482 28.98 9.13 0.41
N ASP A 483 30.09 8.87 1.10
CA ASP A 483 30.22 7.70 1.98
C ASP A 483 29.23 7.77 3.16
N VAL A 484 29.10 8.93 3.81
CA VAL A 484 28.12 9.13 4.88
C VAL A 484 26.70 8.95 4.37
N LEU A 485 26.34 9.56 3.23
CA LEU A 485 25.00 9.47 2.67
C LEU A 485 24.68 8.05 2.15
N ALA A 486 25.65 7.31 1.63
CA ALA A 486 25.47 5.93 1.17
C ALA A 486 24.99 5.00 2.28
N HIS A 487 25.39 5.26 3.53
CA HIS A 487 24.93 4.48 4.67
C HIS A 487 23.41 4.62 4.91
N PHE A 488 22.79 5.71 4.46
CA PHE A 488 21.33 5.86 4.48
C PHE A 488 20.65 4.76 3.65
N TRP A 489 21.18 4.46 2.45
CA TRP A 489 20.68 3.38 1.60
C TRP A 489 20.96 2.01 2.20
N VAL A 490 22.18 1.79 2.70
CA VAL A 490 22.57 0.52 3.33
C VAL A 490 21.64 0.17 4.48
N LYS A 491 21.41 1.14 5.38
CA LYS A 491 20.57 0.95 6.56
C LYS A 491 19.09 0.81 6.18
N GLY A 492 18.67 1.51 5.13
CA GLY A 492 17.34 1.42 4.53
C GLY A 492 16.86 0.00 4.24
N CYS A 493 17.80 -0.85 3.83
CA CYS A 493 17.58 -2.24 3.41
C CYS A 493 17.67 -3.29 4.51
N GLU A 494 17.85 -2.90 5.77
CA GLU A 494 18.11 -3.88 6.85
C GLU A 494 16.97 -4.85 7.11
N TRP A 495 15.76 -4.52 6.67
CA TRP A 495 14.59 -5.39 6.78
C TRP A 495 14.56 -6.48 5.71
N ILE A 496 15.35 -6.37 4.64
CA ILE A 496 15.40 -7.37 3.57
C ILE A 496 15.69 -8.74 4.19
N GLY A 497 14.92 -9.75 3.80
CA GLY A 497 15.01 -11.11 4.35
C GLY A 497 14.26 -11.33 5.68
N ALA A 498 13.55 -10.33 6.22
CA ALA A 498 12.66 -10.50 7.38
C ALA A 498 11.51 -11.47 7.12
N PHE A 499 11.07 -11.58 5.86
CA PHE A 499 10.00 -12.50 5.44
C PHE A 499 10.45 -13.33 4.24
N ASP A 500 9.92 -14.56 4.12
CA ASP A 500 9.94 -15.32 2.86
C ASP A 500 8.91 -14.70 1.91
N THR A 501 9.31 -13.63 1.24
CA THR A 501 8.43 -12.86 0.33
C THR A 501 8.22 -13.66 -0.95
N LYS A 502 7.18 -14.50 -0.99
CA LYS A 502 6.66 -15.08 -2.23
C LYS A 502 5.42 -14.29 -2.66
N GLY A 503 5.50 -13.61 -3.79
CA GLY A 503 4.44 -12.71 -4.27
C GLY A 503 5.01 -11.61 -5.15
N SER A 504 4.67 -10.35 -4.83
CA SER A 504 5.11 -9.13 -5.52
C SER A 504 6.52 -8.64 -5.16
N GLY A 505 7.31 -9.50 -4.50
CA GLY A 505 8.72 -9.26 -4.19
C GLY A 505 8.95 -8.63 -2.83
N ASP A 506 10.18 -8.20 -2.63
CA ASP A 506 10.79 -7.88 -1.34
C ASP A 506 11.19 -6.41 -1.22
N ALA A 507 10.43 -5.49 -1.81
CA ALA A 507 10.69 -4.05 -1.75
C ALA A 507 9.37 -3.27 -1.85
N GLN A 508 8.56 -3.32 -0.79
CA GLN A 508 7.19 -2.78 -0.76
C GLN A 508 6.99 -1.69 0.29
N HIS A 509 8.09 -1.07 0.69
CA HIS A 509 8.12 -0.15 1.81
C HIS A 509 8.16 1.31 1.40
N TYR A 510 8.11 1.56 0.08
CA TYR A 510 7.89 2.85 -0.57
C TYR A 510 8.66 4.01 0.07
N GLN A 511 9.96 3.80 0.31
CA GLN A 511 10.87 4.78 0.92
C GLN A 511 11.25 5.86 -0.11
N ASN A 512 10.25 6.57 -0.65
CA ASN A 512 10.43 7.41 -1.82
C ASN A 512 11.30 8.63 -1.55
N ILE A 513 12.08 9.00 -2.56
CA ILE A 513 12.95 10.17 -2.59
C ILE A 513 12.60 10.97 -3.83
N VAL A 514 12.46 12.29 -3.64
CA VAL A 514 12.31 13.26 -4.72
C VAL A 514 13.55 14.13 -4.76
N LEU A 515 14.05 14.39 -5.96
CA LEU A 515 15.22 15.22 -6.21
C LEU A 515 14.88 16.39 -7.16
N ALA A 516 15.68 17.45 -7.07
CA ALA A 516 15.68 18.61 -7.94
C ALA A 516 14.32 19.35 -8.00
N GLY A 517 14.15 20.15 -9.05
CA GLY A 517 13.01 21.03 -9.26
C GLY A 517 13.11 22.34 -8.49
N VAL A 518 11.99 23.01 -8.29
CA VAL A 518 11.96 24.33 -7.65
C VAL A 518 11.49 24.32 -6.18
N ASP A 519 11.93 25.29 -5.39
CA ASP A 519 11.38 25.59 -4.05
C ASP A 519 10.02 26.33 -4.13
N ALA A 520 9.42 26.66 -2.98
CA ALA A 520 8.17 27.43 -2.90
C ALA A 520 8.23 28.78 -3.67
N HIS A 521 9.40 29.39 -3.76
CA HIS A 521 9.61 30.67 -4.44
C HIS A 521 9.86 30.53 -5.94
N GLY A 522 10.04 29.30 -6.44
CA GLY A 522 10.31 29.01 -7.84
C GLY A 522 11.81 28.96 -8.18
N SER A 523 12.69 28.92 -7.19
CA SER A 523 14.15 28.83 -7.39
C SER A 523 14.56 27.36 -7.54
N ASP A 524 15.44 27.05 -8.49
CA ASP A 524 16.01 25.70 -8.66
C ASP A 524 16.77 25.27 -7.40
N ILE A 525 16.48 24.06 -6.91
CA ILE A 525 17.13 23.48 -5.71
C ILE A 525 18.18 22.43 -6.06
N THR A 526 18.42 22.13 -7.35
CA THR A 526 19.40 21.15 -7.80
C THR A 526 20.78 21.44 -7.19
N ASN A 527 21.34 20.50 -6.43
CA ASN A 527 22.57 20.71 -5.68
C ASN A 527 23.45 19.44 -5.59
N GLU A 528 24.55 19.50 -4.85
CA GLU A 528 25.49 18.37 -4.75
C GLU A 528 24.85 17.11 -4.15
N VAL A 529 23.87 17.22 -3.24
CA VAL A 529 23.13 16.06 -2.72
C VAL A 529 22.34 15.38 -3.84
N THR A 530 21.76 16.14 -4.78
CA THR A 530 21.10 15.58 -5.97
C THR A 530 22.04 14.64 -6.73
N HIS A 531 23.29 15.08 -6.95
CA HIS A 531 24.30 14.29 -7.66
C HIS A 531 24.82 13.11 -6.83
N LEU A 532 25.04 13.29 -5.53
CA LEU A 532 25.46 12.21 -4.64
C LEU A 532 24.43 11.07 -4.57
N VAL A 533 23.13 11.39 -4.52
CA VAL A 533 22.08 10.36 -4.55
C VAL A 533 22.14 9.56 -5.86
N LEU A 534 22.29 10.23 -7.01
CA LEU A 534 22.43 9.57 -8.30
C LEU A 534 23.70 8.69 -8.36
N ASP A 535 24.82 9.14 -7.80
CA ASP A 535 26.05 8.35 -7.67
C ASP A 535 25.84 7.09 -6.82
N ILE A 536 25.17 7.22 -5.68
CA ILE A 536 24.94 6.10 -4.74
C ILE A 536 24.02 5.06 -5.37
N VAL A 537 22.94 5.49 -6.03
CA VAL A 537 22.00 4.59 -6.71
C VAL A 537 22.68 3.84 -7.86
N GLU A 538 23.45 4.55 -8.68
CA GLU A 538 24.25 3.95 -9.77
C GLU A 538 25.27 2.94 -9.25
N GLU A 539 25.88 3.19 -8.08
CA GLU A 539 26.93 2.32 -7.58
C GLU A 539 26.39 1.10 -6.82
N LEU A 540 25.42 1.31 -5.91
CA LEU A 540 24.94 0.25 -5.01
C LEU A 540 23.82 -0.61 -5.61
N HIS A 541 23.05 -0.12 -6.59
CA HIS A 541 21.86 -0.77 -7.15
C HIS A 541 20.85 -1.25 -6.11
N ILE A 542 20.72 -0.49 -5.02
CA ILE A 542 19.67 -0.73 -4.05
C ILE A 542 18.34 -0.23 -4.62
N SER A 543 17.39 -1.14 -4.83
CA SER A 543 16.10 -0.82 -5.47
C SER A 543 14.99 -0.40 -4.52
N ASP A 544 15.25 -0.47 -3.21
CA ASP A 544 14.24 -0.29 -2.15
C ASP A 544 13.93 1.19 -1.82
N PHE A 545 14.55 2.10 -2.56
CA PHE A 545 14.31 3.55 -2.52
C PHE A 545 13.86 4.00 -3.91
N PRO A 546 12.56 4.11 -4.20
CA PRO A 546 12.09 4.73 -5.42
C PRO A 546 12.58 6.18 -5.49
N VAL A 547 13.33 6.54 -6.53
CA VAL A 547 13.84 7.91 -6.73
C VAL A 547 13.13 8.55 -7.90
N ALA A 548 12.56 9.73 -7.70
CA ALA A 548 12.00 10.55 -8.76
C ALA A 548 12.75 11.88 -8.87
N VAL A 549 13.24 12.20 -10.07
CA VAL A 549 13.88 13.49 -10.34
C VAL A 549 12.88 14.43 -10.99
N ARG A 550 12.70 15.61 -10.43
CA ARG A 550 11.89 16.67 -11.01
C ARG A 550 12.70 17.41 -12.06
N VAL A 551 12.20 17.40 -13.29
CA VAL A 551 12.77 18.15 -14.39
C VAL A 551 11.69 19.01 -15.05
N GLY A 552 12.08 20.07 -15.73
CA GLY A 552 11.18 20.94 -16.47
C GLY A 552 11.93 21.62 -17.61
N ARG A 553 11.29 22.61 -18.23
CA ARG A 553 11.85 23.34 -19.38
C ARG A 553 13.18 24.03 -19.09
N ASN A 554 13.43 24.38 -17.84
CA ASN A 554 14.63 25.09 -17.41
C ASN A 554 15.72 24.14 -16.84
N THR A 555 15.48 22.83 -16.83
CA THR A 555 16.46 21.87 -16.30
C THR A 555 17.71 21.85 -17.18
N PRO A 556 18.91 21.98 -16.59
CA PRO A 556 20.14 21.98 -17.38
C PRO A 556 20.44 20.61 -17.97
N ASP A 557 20.96 20.57 -19.20
CA ASP A 557 21.28 19.33 -19.93
C ASP A 557 22.17 18.35 -19.15
N ARG A 558 23.05 18.88 -18.29
CA ARG A 558 23.91 18.06 -17.43
C ARG A 558 23.10 17.15 -16.49
N LEU A 559 21.93 17.58 -16.02
CA LEU A 559 21.09 16.77 -15.14
C LEU A 559 20.38 15.66 -15.94
N PHE A 560 19.80 15.97 -17.10
CA PHE A 560 19.24 14.95 -18.00
C PHE A 560 20.27 13.89 -18.36
N ARG A 561 21.48 14.32 -18.69
CA ARG A 561 22.59 13.40 -18.98
C ARG A 561 22.95 12.54 -17.77
N ARG A 562 23.05 13.12 -16.57
CA ARG A 562 23.36 12.35 -15.36
C ARG A 562 22.28 11.31 -15.05
N ILE A 563 21.00 11.67 -15.19
CA ILE A 563 19.88 10.71 -15.02
C ILE A 563 20.03 9.54 -16.01
N ALA A 564 20.31 9.83 -17.29
CA ALA A 564 20.50 8.82 -18.31
C ALA A 564 21.70 7.88 -18.03
N GLU A 565 22.81 8.42 -17.52
CA GLU A 565 23.97 7.63 -17.09
C GLU A 565 23.63 6.63 -15.99
N VAL A 566 22.76 6.99 -15.05
CA VAL A 566 22.28 6.07 -14.02
C VAL A 566 21.29 5.05 -14.60
N GLN A 567 20.28 5.51 -15.34
CA GLN A 567 19.21 4.65 -15.88
C GLN A 567 19.73 3.55 -16.82
N ARG A 568 20.82 3.80 -17.57
CA ARG A 568 21.40 2.80 -18.50
C ARG A 568 21.85 1.51 -17.80
N HIS A 569 22.11 1.55 -16.50
CA HIS A 569 22.54 0.40 -15.71
C HIS A 569 21.36 -0.46 -15.22
N GLY A 570 20.12 -0.02 -15.45
CA GLY A 570 18.90 -0.75 -15.10
C GLY A 570 18.50 -0.61 -13.63
N GLY A 571 17.74 -1.59 -13.13
CA GLY A 571 17.25 -1.63 -11.75
C GLY A 571 15.96 -0.84 -11.51
N GLY A 572 15.47 -0.10 -12.50
CA GLY A 572 14.20 0.62 -12.45
C GLY A 572 14.05 1.61 -11.30
N VAL A 573 15.14 2.12 -10.71
CA VAL A 573 15.09 2.91 -9.47
C VAL A 573 14.77 4.39 -9.72
N VAL A 574 15.29 4.96 -10.81
CA VAL A 574 15.19 6.40 -11.10
C VAL A 574 14.10 6.68 -12.14
N ALA A 575 13.13 7.50 -11.75
CA ALA A 575 12.04 8.02 -12.57
C ALA A 575 12.14 9.54 -12.74
N VAL A 576 11.30 10.10 -13.61
CA VAL A 576 11.30 11.54 -13.90
C VAL A 576 9.88 12.12 -13.87
N TYR A 577 9.69 13.21 -13.12
CA TYR A 577 8.52 14.09 -13.23
C TYR A 577 8.80 15.21 -14.21
N ASN A 578 7.82 15.55 -15.04
CA ASN A 578 7.74 16.87 -15.63
C ASN A 578 7.11 17.83 -14.61
N GLU A 579 7.93 18.62 -13.93
CA GLU A 579 7.47 19.47 -12.84
C GLU A 579 6.55 20.60 -13.32
N ASP A 580 6.74 21.10 -14.54
CA ASP A 580 5.92 22.19 -15.08
C ASP A 580 4.44 21.75 -15.15
N VAL A 581 4.20 20.55 -15.68
CA VAL A 581 2.87 19.95 -15.80
C VAL A 581 2.32 19.53 -14.44
N ALA A 582 3.17 18.96 -13.58
CA ALA A 582 2.79 18.57 -12.22
C ALA A 582 2.30 19.76 -11.38
N ILE A 583 3.08 20.85 -11.37
CA ILE A 583 2.73 22.09 -10.65
C ILE A 583 1.44 22.68 -11.23
N GLU A 584 1.31 22.75 -12.55
CA GLU A 584 0.09 23.25 -13.19
C GLU A 584 -1.14 22.40 -12.84
N ALA A 585 -1.01 21.06 -12.81
CA ALA A 585 -2.10 20.16 -12.44
C ALA A 585 -2.58 20.41 -11.00
N LEU A 586 -1.64 20.54 -10.05
CA LEU A 586 -1.94 20.81 -8.64
C LEU A 586 -2.59 22.19 -8.45
N VAL A 587 -2.08 23.23 -9.13
CA VAL A 587 -2.67 24.57 -9.09
C VAL A 587 -4.09 24.58 -9.69
N LYS A 588 -4.31 23.94 -10.84
CA LYS A 588 -5.64 23.83 -11.46
C LYS A 588 -6.62 23.06 -10.59
N PHE A 589 -6.14 22.08 -9.82
CA PHE A 589 -6.96 21.33 -8.87
C PHE A 589 -7.42 22.21 -7.69
N GLY A 590 -6.52 23.05 -7.16
CA GLY A 590 -6.86 24.06 -6.16
C GLY A 590 -5.78 24.37 -5.12
N TYR A 591 -4.58 23.80 -5.23
CA TYR A 591 -3.47 24.12 -4.33
C TYR A 591 -2.90 25.52 -4.63
N SER A 592 -2.32 26.18 -3.62
CA SER A 592 -1.53 27.38 -3.85
C SER A 592 -0.32 27.06 -4.72
N VAL A 593 0.21 28.03 -5.46
CA VAL A 593 1.39 27.81 -6.31
C VAL A 593 2.62 27.50 -5.47
N GLU A 594 2.74 28.12 -4.30
CA GLU A 594 3.83 27.89 -3.35
C GLU A 594 3.82 26.45 -2.83
N GLU A 595 2.65 25.91 -2.48
CA GLU A 595 2.54 24.52 -2.02
C GLU A 595 2.70 23.54 -3.17
N ALA A 596 2.08 23.81 -4.32
CA ALA A 596 2.20 22.98 -5.52
C ALA A 596 3.67 22.83 -5.94
N ARG A 597 4.51 23.87 -5.80
CA ARG A 597 5.96 23.79 -6.05
C ARG A 597 6.71 22.88 -5.09
N CYS A 598 6.22 22.74 -3.86
CA CYS A 598 6.82 21.89 -2.83
C CYS A 598 6.33 20.43 -2.88
N PHE A 599 5.62 20.03 -3.94
CA PHE A 599 5.10 18.66 -4.03
C PHE A 599 6.22 17.62 -3.95
N ALA A 600 5.85 16.48 -3.36
CA ALA A 600 6.57 15.23 -3.41
C ALA A 600 5.59 14.13 -3.85
N ASN A 601 5.96 12.87 -3.68
CA ASN A 601 5.08 11.74 -3.92
C ASN A 601 4.77 10.98 -2.62
N ASP A 602 3.67 10.25 -2.60
CA ASP A 602 3.29 9.44 -1.43
C ASP A 602 4.12 8.15 -1.31
N GLY A 603 4.21 7.40 -2.41
CA GLY A 603 5.08 6.22 -2.52
C GLY A 603 5.64 6.02 -3.92
N CYS A 604 4.78 5.88 -4.93
CA CYS A 604 5.23 5.56 -6.30
C CYS A 604 5.36 6.82 -7.15
N TRP A 605 4.26 7.50 -7.42
CA TRP A 605 4.20 8.72 -8.24
C TRP A 605 3.03 9.67 -7.88
N GLU A 606 2.24 9.31 -6.87
CA GLU A 606 1.04 10.00 -6.44
C GLU A 606 1.43 11.34 -5.83
N MET A 607 1.08 12.44 -6.48
CA MET A 607 1.52 13.78 -6.07
C MET A 607 0.77 14.22 -4.81
N ILE A 608 1.52 14.61 -3.77
CA ILE A 608 0.99 15.11 -2.51
C ILE A 608 1.81 16.31 -2.01
N ILE A 609 1.24 17.09 -1.09
CA ILE A 609 1.99 18.10 -0.34
C ILE A 609 2.59 17.40 0.90
N PRO A 610 3.92 17.22 0.95
CA PRO A 610 4.58 16.44 2.01
C PRO A 610 4.38 17.10 3.38
N GLY A 611 4.20 16.28 4.42
CA GLY A 611 3.97 16.77 5.78
C GLY A 611 2.64 17.50 5.99
N LYS A 612 1.75 17.53 5.00
CA LYS A 612 0.44 18.19 5.07
C LYS A 612 -0.73 17.30 4.69
N THR A 613 -0.47 16.19 4.01
CA THR A 613 -1.53 15.41 3.34
C THR A 613 -1.71 14.06 4.01
N CYS A 614 -2.94 13.75 4.39
CA CYS A 614 -3.39 12.38 4.59
C CYS A 614 -3.93 11.84 3.27
N PHE A 615 -3.23 10.87 2.69
CA PHE A 615 -3.49 10.40 1.33
C PHE A 615 -3.84 8.90 1.29
N SER A 616 -4.72 8.54 0.36
CA SER A 616 -4.91 7.18 -0.12
C SER A 616 -5.53 7.22 -1.52
N TYR A 617 -5.52 6.09 -2.23
CA TYR A 617 -6.11 5.93 -3.54
C TYR A 617 -6.99 4.68 -3.62
N VAL A 618 -7.97 4.69 -4.52
CA VAL A 618 -8.88 3.58 -4.78
C VAL A 618 -8.78 3.21 -6.25
N PRO A 619 -7.97 2.19 -6.60
CA PRO A 619 -7.82 1.73 -7.97
C PRO A 619 -9.05 0.92 -8.39
N PHE A 620 -9.51 1.12 -9.63
CA PHE A 620 -10.64 0.40 -10.19
C PHE A 620 -10.45 0.03 -11.65
N ASP A 621 -11.07 -1.07 -12.04
CA ASP A 621 -10.88 -1.66 -13.36
C ASP A 621 -11.83 -1.02 -14.40
N GLY A 622 -11.31 -0.07 -15.20
CA GLY A 622 -12.07 0.56 -16.28
C GLY A 622 -12.48 -0.41 -17.39
N LEU A 623 -11.68 -1.45 -17.66
CA LEU A 623 -12.01 -2.47 -18.66
C LEU A 623 -13.13 -3.38 -18.17
N ALA A 624 -13.19 -3.69 -16.87
CA ALA A 624 -14.33 -4.41 -16.30
C ALA A 624 -15.63 -3.61 -16.46
N LEU A 625 -15.60 -2.28 -16.27
CA LEU A 625 -16.79 -1.45 -16.54
C LEU A 625 -17.24 -1.52 -18.00
N LEU A 626 -16.29 -1.56 -18.95
CA LEU A 626 -16.61 -1.77 -20.37
C LEU A 626 -17.18 -3.18 -20.61
N HIS A 627 -16.57 -4.22 -20.04
CA HIS A 627 -17.07 -5.60 -20.15
C HIS A 627 -18.48 -5.77 -19.56
N GLU A 628 -18.78 -5.11 -18.45
CA GLU A 628 -20.13 -5.05 -17.87
C GLU A 628 -21.11 -4.31 -18.78
N THR A 629 -20.66 -3.24 -19.44
CA THR A 629 -21.47 -2.51 -20.44
C THR A 629 -21.80 -3.39 -21.65
N LEU A 630 -20.88 -4.28 -22.03
CA LEU A 630 -21.05 -5.25 -23.11
C LEU A 630 -21.76 -6.55 -22.67
N GLY A 631 -22.07 -6.72 -21.38
CA GLY A 631 -22.69 -7.93 -20.85
C GLY A 631 -21.78 -9.17 -20.88
N LEU A 632 -20.45 -9.04 -20.84
CA LEU A 632 -19.54 -10.18 -21.03
C LEU A 632 -19.43 -11.16 -19.84
N HIS A 633 -19.89 -10.76 -18.65
CA HIS A 633 -19.67 -11.56 -17.43
C HIS A 633 -20.68 -12.69 -17.22
N ASP A 634 -21.90 -12.52 -17.72
CA ASP A 634 -23.00 -13.46 -17.57
C ASP A 634 -23.40 -14.02 -18.95
N PRO A 635 -23.15 -15.33 -19.21
CA PRO A 635 -23.50 -15.95 -20.48
C PRO A 635 -25.01 -16.05 -20.71
N ASP A 636 -25.82 -16.06 -19.64
CA ASP A 636 -27.27 -16.23 -19.71
C ASP A 636 -27.99 -14.90 -19.97
N THR A 637 -27.33 -13.77 -19.70
CA THR A 637 -27.83 -12.45 -20.07
C THR A 637 -27.69 -12.24 -21.59
N PRO A 638 -28.76 -11.88 -22.32
CA PRO A 638 -28.66 -11.52 -23.73
C PRO A 638 -27.65 -10.39 -23.95
N ALA A 639 -26.83 -10.50 -24.99
CA ALA A 639 -25.90 -9.43 -25.33
C ALA A 639 -26.67 -8.13 -25.64
N PRO A 640 -26.24 -6.98 -25.09
CA PRO A 640 -26.87 -5.70 -25.39
C PRO A 640 -26.69 -5.36 -26.87
N ASP A 641 -27.69 -4.72 -27.45
CA ASP A 641 -27.68 -4.28 -28.85
C ASP A 641 -27.92 -2.77 -28.91
N TYR A 642 -26.83 -2.01 -28.86
CA TYR A 642 -26.89 -0.55 -28.95
C TYR A 642 -27.00 -0.12 -30.42
N PRO A 643 -27.88 0.83 -30.76
CA PRO A 643 -28.17 1.20 -32.15
C PRO A 643 -26.98 1.84 -32.88
N ASP A 644 -26.08 2.49 -32.15
CA ASP A 644 -24.87 3.12 -32.67
C ASP A 644 -23.74 3.13 -31.61
N PHE A 645 -22.54 3.51 -32.06
CA PHE A 645 -21.37 3.57 -31.20
C PHE A 645 -21.52 4.61 -30.07
N ASP A 646 -22.15 5.76 -30.34
CA ASP A 646 -22.31 6.80 -29.34
C ASP A 646 -23.26 6.37 -28.21
N SER A 647 -24.28 5.56 -28.51
CA SER A 647 -25.16 4.94 -27.51
C SER A 647 -24.41 3.94 -26.62
N LEU A 648 -23.54 3.11 -27.21
CA LEU A 648 -22.67 2.21 -26.45
C LEU A 648 -21.70 3.00 -25.56
N TYR A 649 -21.07 4.04 -26.12
CA TYR A 649 -20.13 4.89 -25.38
C TYR A 649 -20.83 5.64 -24.23
N ALA A 650 -22.03 6.16 -24.46
CA ALA A 650 -22.85 6.80 -23.43
C ALA A 650 -23.23 5.81 -22.31
N ALA A 651 -23.53 4.55 -22.63
CA ALA A 651 -23.79 3.53 -21.62
C ALA A 651 -22.56 3.23 -20.76
N PHE A 652 -21.36 3.17 -21.37
CA PHE A 652 -20.09 3.05 -20.65
C PHE A 652 -19.86 4.25 -19.72
N LEU A 653 -20.02 5.48 -20.23
CA LEU A 653 -19.87 6.70 -19.41
C LEU A 653 -20.84 6.74 -18.23
N ALA A 654 -22.11 6.36 -18.43
CA ALA A 654 -23.09 6.30 -17.36
C ALA A 654 -22.69 5.29 -16.28
N ARG A 655 -22.00 4.20 -16.65
CA ARG A 655 -21.49 3.21 -15.70
C ARG A 655 -20.27 3.73 -14.94
N LEU A 656 -19.35 4.41 -15.63
CA LEU A 656 -18.22 5.10 -15.02
C LEU A 656 -18.66 6.18 -14.02
N GLU A 657 -19.65 6.99 -14.38
CA GLU A 657 -20.23 8.02 -13.52
C GLU A 657 -20.85 7.42 -12.24
N ARG A 658 -21.61 6.33 -12.37
CA ARG A 658 -22.15 5.61 -11.20
C ARG A 658 -21.05 5.06 -10.28
N TYR A 659 -19.97 4.54 -10.85
CA TYR A 659 -18.82 4.08 -10.06
C TYR A 659 -18.20 5.24 -9.27
N LEU A 660 -17.94 6.37 -9.94
CA LEU A 660 -17.36 7.55 -9.32
C LEU A 660 -18.26 8.13 -8.22
N GLU A 661 -19.58 8.16 -8.42
CA GLU A 661 -20.50 8.60 -7.35
C GLU A 661 -20.46 7.66 -6.14
N GLY A 662 -20.32 6.35 -6.35
CA GLY A 662 -20.08 5.38 -5.27
C GLY A 662 -18.78 5.67 -4.50
N HIS A 663 -17.69 5.93 -5.22
CA HIS A 663 -16.41 6.37 -4.63
C HIS A 663 -16.57 7.67 -3.83
N HIS A 664 -17.29 8.65 -4.38
CA HIS A 664 -17.50 9.93 -3.72
C HIS A 664 -18.25 9.78 -2.40
N LYS A 665 -19.30 8.95 -2.35
CA LYS A 665 -20.03 8.64 -1.12
C LYS A 665 -19.16 7.93 -0.09
N ALA A 666 -18.34 6.96 -0.51
CA ALA A 666 -17.41 6.27 0.40
C ALA A 666 -16.38 7.24 1.00
N ALA A 667 -15.90 8.20 0.20
CA ALA A 667 -14.92 9.20 0.64
C ALA A 667 -15.46 10.19 1.68
N ASP A 668 -16.78 10.44 1.75
CA ASP A 668 -17.38 11.41 2.69
C ASP A 668 -17.11 11.05 4.17
N GLY A 669 -17.07 9.75 4.47
CA GLY A 669 -16.77 9.20 5.81
C GLY A 669 -15.28 8.93 6.09
N TRP A 670 -14.40 9.18 5.12
CA TRP A 670 -12.99 8.77 5.22
C TRP A 670 -12.19 9.59 6.25
N CYS A 671 -11.14 8.96 6.80
CA CYS A 671 -10.27 9.44 7.88
C CYS A 671 -11.02 9.85 9.16
N ARG A 672 -11.90 8.97 9.64
CA ARG A 672 -12.64 9.13 10.90
C ARG A 672 -12.52 7.93 11.84
N SER A 673 -11.56 7.03 11.57
CA SER A 673 -11.46 5.72 12.20
C SER A 673 -10.86 5.75 13.61
N GLY A 674 -10.23 6.85 14.02
CA GLY A 674 -9.68 6.99 15.36
C GLY A 674 -8.40 6.21 15.64
N ALA A 675 -7.80 5.57 14.62
CA ALA A 675 -6.59 4.77 14.77
C ALA A 675 -5.42 5.62 15.31
N PRO A 676 -4.70 5.16 16.36
CA PRO A 676 -3.72 5.98 17.04
C PRO A 676 -2.46 6.14 16.19
N THR A 677 -2.10 7.39 15.92
CA THR A 677 -0.91 7.76 15.12
C THR A 677 -0.15 8.94 15.72
N PRO A 678 0.06 9.03 17.05
CA PRO A 678 0.66 10.21 17.67
C PRO A 678 2.08 10.49 17.13
N LEU A 679 2.93 9.47 17.00
CA LEU A 679 4.31 9.64 16.51
C LEU A 679 4.36 10.17 15.07
N LEU A 680 3.49 9.68 14.18
CA LEU A 680 3.41 10.18 12.81
C LEU A 680 2.83 11.59 12.76
N SER A 681 1.80 11.86 13.56
CA SER A 681 1.07 13.12 13.61
C SER A 681 1.94 14.31 14.06
N ILE A 682 3.06 14.10 14.75
CA ILE A 682 4.04 15.16 15.10
C ILE A 682 4.60 15.84 13.84
N PHE A 683 4.78 15.07 12.76
CA PHE A 683 5.41 15.50 11.51
C PHE A 683 4.38 15.88 10.43
N VAL A 684 3.10 15.95 10.79
CA VAL A 684 2.03 16.36 9.88
C VAL A 684 1.41 17.64 10.40
N ASP A 685 1.41 18.66 9.56
CA ASP A 685 0.85 19.97 9.90
C ASP A 685 -0.65 19.88 10.18
N ASP A 686 -1.08 20.80 11.03
CA ASP A 686 -2.37 20.91 11.67
C ASP A 686 -2.74 19.81 12.68
N CYS A 687 -2.06 18.66 12.74
CA CYS A 687 -2.38 17.63 13.75
C CYS A 687 -2.16 18.15 15.19
N ILE A 688 -1.04 18.85 15.43
CA ILE A 688 -0.77 19.47 16.74
C ILE A 688 -1.81 20.57 17.03
N GLU A 689 -2.02 21.49 16.09
CA GLU A 689 -2.91 22.65 16.31
C GLU A 689 -4.37 22.24 16.50
N SER A 690 -4.85 21.30 15.68
CA SER A 690 -6.22 20.80 15.69
C SER A 690 -6.48 19.78 16.80
N THR A 691 -5.43 19.22 17.41
CA THR A 691 -5.49 18.15 18.42
C THR A 691 -6.18 16.88 17.90
N ARG A 692 -6.06 16.62 16.59
CA ARG A 692 -6.60 15.44 15.90
C ARG A 692 -5.47 14.64 15.27
N GLY A 693 -5.58 13.32 15.30
CA GLY A 693 -4.60 12.43 14.68
C GLY A 693 -4.70 12.41 13.14
N TYR A 694 -3.69 11.83 12.50
CA TYR A 694 -3.62 11.68 11.04
C TYR A 694 -4.90 11.06 10.43
N TYR A 695 -5.42 9.99 11.02
CA TYR A 695 -6.65 9.30 10.58
C TYR A 695 -7.95 9.83 11.21
N GLU A 696 -7.92 11.02 11.79
CA GLU A 696 -9.07 11.65 12.44
C GLU A 696 -9.37 13.04 11.90
N ARG A 697 -8.88 13.30 10.70
CA ARG A 697 -8.81 14.61 10.11
C ARG A 697 -7.99 15.61 10.94
N GLY A 698 -6.75 15.24 11.24
CA GLY A 698 -5.75 16.17 11.77
C GLY A 698 -4.88 16.87 10.73
N ALA A 699 -4.58 16.21 9.61
CA ALA A 699 -3.71 16.75 8.56
C ALA A 699 -4.28 18.00 7.88
N HIS A 700 -3.45 18.85 7.27
CA HIS A 700 -3.96 20.02 6.55
C HIS A 700 -4.86 19.64 5.34
N TYR A 701 -4.51 18.57 4.63
CA TYR A 701 -5.29 18.02 3.51
C TYR A 701 -5.67 16.55 3.72
N TYR A 702 -6.82 16.16 3.18
CA TYR A 702 -7.25 14.76 3.05
C TYR A 702 -7.51 14.48 1.59
N ALA A 703 -6.89 13.47 1.01
CA ALA A 703 -7.09 13.11 -0.38
C ALA A 703 -7.38 11.61 -0.52
N LEU A 704 -8.55 11.27 -1.07
CA LEU A 704 -8.91 9.90 -1.47
C LEU A 704 -9.13 9.86 -3.00
N ALA A 705 -8.07 9.50 -3.72
CA ALA A 705 -8.00 9.59 -5.16
C ALA A 705 -8.70 8.38 -5.85
N PRO A 706 -9.70 8.57 -6.73
CA PRO A 706 -10.17 7.49 -7.58
C PRO A 706 -9.17 7.23 -8.70
N HIS A 707 -8.66 6.02 -8.84
CA HIS A 707 -7.66 5.68 -9.86
C HIS A 707 -8.23 4.72 -10.89
N ILE A 708 -8.38 5.18 -12.14
CA ILE A 708 -8.81 4.29 -13.22
C ILE A 708 -7.62 3.46 -13.73
N GLY A 709 -7.75 2.14 -13.72
CA GLY A 709 -6.80 1.21 -14.32
C GLY A 709 -7.31 0.66 -15.65
N GLY A 710 -6.39 0.28 -16.54
CA GLY A 710 -6.74 -0.29 -17.85
C GLY A 710 -7.34 0.72 -18.85
N LEU A 711 -7.15 2.03 -18.65
CA LEU A 711 -7.71 3.07 -19.52
C LEU A 711 -7.24 2.91 -20.99
N ALA A 712 -5.99 2.53 -21.21
CA ALA A 712 -5.46 2.21 -22.54
C ALA A 712 -6.22 1.05 -23.19
N ASN A 713 -6.51 -0.02 -22.44
CA ASN A 713 -7.29 -1.17 -22.93
C ASN A 713 -8.74 -0.78 -23.28
N VAL A 714 -9.35 0.11 -22.49
CA VAL A 714 -10.70 0.65 -22.78
C VAL A 714 -10.69 1.40 -24.11
N GLY A 715 -9.74 2.31 -24.32
CA GLY A 715 -9.65 3.07 -25.57
C GLY A 715 -9.37 2.18 -26.78
N ASN A 716 -8.43 1.22 -26.68
CA ASN A 716 -8.17 0.25 -27.74
C ASN A 716 -9.43 -0.57 -28.08
N SER A 717 -10.14 -1.05 -27.05
CA SER A 717 -11.34 -1.86 -27.24
C SER A 717 -12.49 -1.07 -27.89
N LEU A 718 -12.70 0.18 -27.46
CA LEU A 718 -13.70 1.08 -28.03
C LEU A 718 -13.37 1.46 -29.48
N LEU A 719 -12.09 1.60 -29.83
CA LEU A 719 -11.67 1.81 -31.22
C LEU A 719 -12.11 0.63 -32.09
N VAL A 720 -11.82 -0.60 -31.68
CA VAL A 720 -12.21 -1.80 -32.45
C VAL A 720 -13.73 -1.90 -32.58
N LEU A 721 -14.47 -1.66 -31.49
CA LEU A 721 -15.94 -1.66 -31.53
C LEU A 721 -16.48 -0.61 -32.51
N ARG A 722 -15.98 0.63 -32.44
CA ARG A 722 -16.36 1.71 -33.36
C ARG A 722 -16.15 1.30 -34.82
N GLU A 723 -14.97 0.78 -35.13
CA GLU A 723 -14.58 0.51 -36.51
C GLU A 723 -15.18 -0.79 -37.06
N LEU A 724 -15.04 -1.89 -36.33
CA LEU A 724 -15.40 -3.23 -36.82
C LEU A 724 -16.91 -3.47 -36.79
N VAL A 725 -17.57 -3.10 -35.69
CA VAL A 725 -19.00 -3.35 -35.47
C VAL A 725 -19.84 -2.25 -36.12
N TYR A 726 -19.54 -0.98 -35.85
CA TYR A 726 -20.43 0.11 -36.27
C TYR A 726 -20.06 0.73 -37.62
N ALA A 727 -18.80 1.05 -37.88
CA ALA A 727 -18.41 1.71 -39.12
C ALA A 727 -18.38 0.75 -40.32
N GLN A 728 -17.86 -0.47 -40.11
CA GLN A 728 -17.74 -1.48 -41.17
C GLN A 728 -18.93 -2.44 -41.22
N GLY A 729 -19.68 -2.62 -40.13
CA GLY A 729 -20.75 -3.62 -40.06
C GLY A 729 -20.26 -5.05 -40.32
N ALA A 730 -18.98 -5.35 -40.02
CA ALA A 730 -18.38 -6.64 -40.35
C ALA A 730 -18.93 -7.79 -39.50
N VAL A 731 -19.50 -7.45 -38.34
CA VAL A 731 -20.09 -8.33 -37.33
C VAL A 731 -21.04 -7.46 -36.49
N THR A 732 -22.18 -7.99 -36.07
CA THR A 732 -23.10 -7.27 -35.17
C THR A 732 -22.57 -7.26 -33.72
N LEU A 733 -23.02 -6.32 -32.88
CA LEU A 733 -22.58 -6.28 -31.48
C LEU A 733 -22.91 -7.59 -30.73
N PRO A 734 -24.13 -8.16 -30.82
CA PRO A 734 -24.44 -9.42 -30.15
C PRO A 734 -23.55 -10.59 -30.59
N GLU A 735 -23.27 -10.70 -31.89
CA GLU A 735 -22.35 -11.71 -32.42
C GLU A 735 -20.93 -11.52 -31.88
N PHE A 736 -20.43 -10.28 -31.85
CA PHE A 736 -19.08 -10.00 -31.34
C PHE A 736 -18.95 -10.28 -29.85
N VAL A 737 -19.96 -9.91 -29.06
CA VAL A 737 -20.03 -10.23 -27.62
C VAL A 737 -19.96 -11.74 -27.40
N GLN A 738 -20.66 -12.54 -28.22
CA GLN A 738 -20.58 -13.99 -28.13
C GLN A 738 -19.18 -14.52 -28.44
N ILE A 739 -18.52 -14.00 -29.49
CA ILE A 739 -17.12 -14.36 -29.82
C ILE A 739 -16.18 -14.09 -28.64
N LEU A 740 -16.37 -12.98 -27.92
CA LEU A 740 -15.58 -12.61 -26.76
C LEU A 740 -15.89 -13.48 -25.53
N ARG A 741 -17.16 -13.84 -25.31
CA ARG A 741 -17.56 -14.80 -24.25
C ARG A 741 -16.90 -16.16 -24.46
N ASP A 742 -16.77 -16.58 -25.72
CA ASP A 742 -16.13 -17.83 -26.12
C ASP A 742 -14.59 -17.71 -26.21
N ASP A 743 -13.99 -16.65 -25.68
CA ASP A 743 -12.53 -16.41 -25.69
C ASP A 743 -11.88 -16.56 -27.08
N TRP A 744 -12.56 -16.01 -28.10
CA TRP A 744 -12.15 -16.10 -29.51
C TRP A 744 -12.06 -17.53 -30.08
N GLN A 745 -12.60 -18.55 -29.41
CA GLN A 745 -12.61 -19.92 -29.91
C GLN A 745 -13.36 -20.00 -31.24
N GLY A 746 -12.73 -20.60 -32.26
CA GLY A 746 -13.27 -20.63 -33.63
C GLY A 746 -13.07 -19.36 -34.45
N HIS A 747 -12.60 -18.25 -33.84
CA HIS A 747 -12.49 -16.93 -34.47
C HIS A 747 -11.07 -16.35 -34.48
N GLU A 748 -10.04 -17.20 -34.45
CA GLU A 748 -8.62 -16.77 -34.40
C GLU A 748 -8.20 -15.91 -35.61
N ASN A 749 -8.77 -16.15 -36.80
CA ASN A 749 -8.50 -15.31 -37.97
C ASN A 749 -9.02 -13.88 -37.78
N LEU A 750 -10.22 -13.73 -37.22
CA LEU A 750 -10.78 -12.41 -36.88
C LEU A 750 -9.94 -11.73 -35.80
N ARG A 751 -9.56 -12.47 -34.75
CA ARG A 751 -8.70 -11.97 -33.67
C ARG A 751 -7.37 -11.42 -34.20
N ARG A 752 -6.67 -12.19 -35.04
CA ARG A 752 -5.40 -11.75 -35.65
C ARG A 752 -5.58 -10.57 -36.58
N MET A 753 -6.68 -10.53 -37.34
CA MET A 753 -7.02 -9.37 -38.16
C MET A 753 -7.18 -8.13 -37.28
N VAL A 754 -7.91 -8.22 -36.17
CA VAL A 754 -8.05 -7.12 -35.21
C VAL A 754 -6.67 -6.64 -34.72
N GLN A 755 -5.82 -7.57 -34.25
CA GLN A 755 -4.49 -7.23 -33.70
C GLN A 755 -3.51 -6.64 -34.74
N THR A 756 -3.74 -6.86 -36.04
CA THR A 756 -2.82 -6.42 -37.10
C THR A 756 -3.35 -5.23 -37.90
N ARG A 757 -4.67 -5.07 -38.01
CA ARG A 757 -5.30 -4.03 -38.82
C ARG A 757 -5.56 -2.75 -38.04
N PHE A 758 -5.84 -2.84 -36.75
CA PHE A 758 -6.07 -1.67 -35.91
C PHE A 758 -4.81 -1.32 -35.15
N ALA A 759 -4.34 -0.07 -35.32
CA ALA A 759 -3.32 0.47 -34.44
C ALA A 759 -3.91 0.65 -33.03
N CYS A 760 -3.15 0.26 -32.02
CA CYS A 760 -3.48 0.52 -30.62
C CYS A 760 -2.70 1.76 -30.12
N TYR A 761 -3.13 2.28 -28.99
CA TYR A 761 -2.42 3.34 -28.26
C TYR A 761 -0.95 2.98 -28.01
N GLY A 762 -0.05 3.95 -28.21
CA GLY A 762 1.40 3.74 -28.11
C GLY A 762 2.15 3.69 -29.45
N ASN A 763 1.48 4.00 -30.57
CA ASN A 763 2.04 3.92 -31.93
C ASN A 763 2.03 5.24 -32.69
N ASP A 764 1.88 6.38 -31.99
CA ASP A 764 1.66 7.70 -32.57
C ASP A 764 0.59 7.68 -33.69
N ASP A 765 -0.54 7.05 -33.40
CA ASP A 765 -1.68 6.92 -34.32
C ASP A 765 -2.83 7.81 -33.84
N ASP A 766 -3.23 8.78 -34.66
CA ASP A 766 -4.22 9.77 -34.24
C ASP A 766 -5.62 9.18 -34.00
N GLY A 767 -5.96 8.06 -34.65
CA GLY A 767 -7.22 7.36 -34.43
C GLY A 767 -7.25 6.65 -33.07
N ALA A 768 -6.20 5.89 -32.77
CA ALA A 768 -6.08 5.16 -31.51
C ALA A 768 -5.88 6.11 -30.32
N ASP A 769 -4.92 7.03 -30.44
CA ASP A 769 -4.64 8.02 -29.41
C ASP A 769 -5.84 8.97 -29.23
N GLY A 770 -6.59 9.25 -30.29
CA GLY A 770 -7.83 10.01 -30.23
C GLY A 770 -8.93 9.33 -29.43
N MET A 771 -9.07 8.01 -29.53
CA MET A 771 -10.04 7.26 -28.72
C MET A 771 -9.63 7.23 -27.25
N VAL A 772 -8.35 6.96 -26.96
CA VAL A 772 -7.83 7.00 -25.57
C VAL A 772 -8.00 8.41 -24.97
N ARG A 773 -7.72 9.47 -25.73
CA ARG A 773 -7.92 10.85 -25.29
C ARG A 773 -9.37 11.15 -24.95
N ARG A 774 -10.32 10.68 -25.76
CA ARG A 774 -11.76 10.83 -25.48
C ARG A 774 -12.12 10.22 -24.12
N VAL A 775 -11.66 8.99 -23.85
CA VAL A 775 -11.89 8.30 -22.57
C VAL A 775 -11.20 9.03 -21.40
N PHE A 776 -9.95 9.46 -21.58
CA PHE A 776 -9.19 10.22 -20.60
C PHE A 776 -9.89 11.54 -20.22
N ASP A 777 -10.31 12.32 -21.22
CA ASP A 777 -10.98 13.60 -21.02
C ASP A 777 -12.33 13.42 -20.33
N ASP A 778 -13.10 12.39 -20.69
CA ASP A 778 -14.38 12.12 -20.04
C ASP A 778 -14.21 11.62 -18.59
N TYR A 779 -13.27 10.72 -18.33
CA TYR A 779 -12.97 10.27 -16.97
C TYR A 779 -12.53 11.42 -16.07
N THR A 780 -11.55 12.23 -16.51
CA THR A 780 -11.04 13.35 -15.73
C THR A 780 -12.11 14.43 -15.53
N ARG A 781 -12.95 14.69 -16.54
CA ARG A 781 -14.11 15.59 -16.42
C ARG A 781 -15.11 15.10 -15.38
N LEU A 782 -15.49 13.81 -15.41
CA LEU A 782 -16.43 13.23 -14.45
C LEU A 782 -15.86 13.26 -13.03
N ALA A 783 -14.62 12.84 -12.83
CA ALA A 783 -13.96 12.90 -11.52
C ALA A 783 -13.87 14.35 -10.99
N ALA A 784 -13.60 15.32 -11.87
CA ALA A 784 -13.52 16.73 -11.52
C ALA A 784 -14.88 17.38 -11.17
N GLN A 785 -16.02 16.72 -11.42
CA GLN A 785 -17.33 17.21 -10.94
C GLN A 785 -17.40 17.25 -9.42
N THR A 786 -16.69 16.35 -8.73
CA THR A 786 -16.56 16.34 -7.27
C THR A 786 -15.08 16.40 -6.88
N ARG A 787 -14.45 17.58 -7.03
CA ARG A 787 -13.05 17.81 -6.60
C ARG A 787 -12.86 17.62 -5.10
N GLY A 788 -13.84 18.06 -4.32
CA GLY A 788 -13.89 17.88 -2.88
C GLY A 788 -15.32 17.97 -2.34
N ARG A 789 -15.59 17.22 -1.29
CA ARG A 789 -16.89 17.10 -0.60
C ARG A 789 -16.62 16.59 0.83
N GLU A 790 -17.33 17.12 1.83
CA GLU A 790 -17.10 16.78 3.25
C GLU A 790 -15.63 16.93 3.71
N GLY A 791 -14.90 17.91 3.16
CA GLY A 791 -13.49 18.18 3.49
C GLY A 791 -12.47 17.22 2.87
N VAL A 792 -12.89 16.22 2.09
CA VAL A 792 -11.98 15.27 1.43
C VAL A 792 -11.79 15.65 -0.03
N LEU A 793 -10.54 15.76 -0.47
CA LEU A 793 -10.13 15.98 -1.87
C LEU A 793 -10.16 14.65 -2.64
N ARG A 794 -10.51 14.72 -3.93
CA ARG A 794 -10.64 13.55 -4.82
C ARG A 794 -9.88 13.78 -6.14
N PRO A 795 -8.55 13.93 -6.08
CA PRO A 795 -7.76 14.17 -7.29
C PRO A 795 -7.79 12.92 -8.19
N ALA A 796 -8.04 13.09 -9.49
CA ALA A 796 -8.07 11.99 -10.44
C ALA A 796 -6.65 11.44 -10.70
N GLY A 797 -6.52 10.12 -10.77
CA GLY A 797 -5.27 9.42 -11.07
C GLY A 797 -5.48 8.22 -12.01
N ILE A 798 -4.40 7.71 -12.59
CA ILE A 798 -4.44 6.52 -13.46
C ILE A 798 -3.39 5.53 -12.99
N SER A 799 -3.84 4.34 -12.59
CA SER A 799 -2.94 3.32 -12.06
C SER A 799 -3.52 1.92 -12.11
N THR A 800 -2.64 0.93 -12.26
CA THR A 800 -2.96 -0.48 -12.08
C THR A 800 -2.28 -1.07 -10.83
N PHE A 801 -1.07 -0.61 -10.48
CA PHE A 801 -0.32 -1.01 -9.26
C PHE A 801 -0.26 -2.53 -9.04
N GLY A 802 0.13 -3.28 -10.08
CA GLY A 802 0.28 -4.72 -10.00
C GLY A 802 -1.03 -5.50 -10.14
N ARG A 803 -2.16 -4.81 -10.26
CA ARG A 803 -3.46 -5.42 -10.57
C ARG A 803 -3.59 -5.84 -12.02
N GLU A 804 -2.52 -5.71 -12.80
CA GLU A 804 -2.44 -6.19 -14.18
C GLU A 804 -2.71 -7.70 -14.25
N ILE A 805 -2.30 -8.43 -13.21
CA ILE A 805 -2.54 -9.87 -13.05
C ILE A 805 -3.62 -10.18 -12.02
N GLU A 806 -3.83 -9.33 -11.00
CA GLU A 806 -4.87 -9.55 -9.97
C GLU A 806 -6.27 -9.49 -10.58
N TRP A 807 -6.51 -8.53 -11.49
CA TRP A 807 -7.80 -8.38 -12.15
C TRP A 807 -7.95 -9.30 -13.37
N ALA A 808 -6.88 -9.95 -13.84
CA ALA A 808 -6.93 -10.92 -14.92
C ALA A 808 -7.55 -12.25 -14.43
N ALA A 809 -8.11 -13.04 -15.34
CA ALA A 809 -8.63 -14.37 -15.00
C ALA A 809 -7.48 -15.33 -14.61
N PRO A 810 -7.70 -16.30 -13.70
CA PRO A 810 -8.97 -16.63 -13.04
C PRO A 810 -9.29 -15.75 -11.81
N ASN A 811 -8.40 -14.85 -11.42
CA ASN A 811 -8.50 -14.09 -10.17
C ASN A 811 -9.57 -12.99 -10.23
N GLY A 812 -9.65 -12.28 -11.36
CA GLY A 812 -10.59 -11.20 -11.58
C GLY A 812 -11.70 -11.54 -12.57
N LYS A 813 -12.63 -10.59 -12.72
CA LYS A 813 -13.83 -10.76 -13.56
C LYS A 813 -13.56 -10.58 -15.05
N ARG A 814 -12.34 -10.27 -15.48
CA ARG A 814 -12.03 -10.01 -16.88
C ARG A 814 -12.40 -11.16 -17.82
N ARG A 815 -12.65 -10.78 -19.07
CA ARG A 815 -12.99 -11.65 -20.20
C ARG A 815 -12.06 -11.32 -21.36
N ALA A 816 -12.14 -12.05 -22.46
CA ALA A 816 -11.47 -11.64 -23.69
C ALA A 816 -12.00 -10.27 -24.13
N SER A 817 -11.12 -9.40 -24.62
CA SER A 817 -11.45 -8.01 -24.93
C SER A 817 -11.53 -7.74 -26.44
N PRO A 818 -12.33 -6.74 -26.85
CA PRO A 818 -12.47 -6.33 -28.25
C PRO A 818 -11.16 -6.07 -28.98
N ASP A 819 -10.11 -5.61 -28.28
CA ASP A 819 -8.78 -5.34 -28.84
C ASP A 819 -7.96 -6.60 -29.18
N GLY A 820 -8.54 -7.80 -29.05
CA GLY A 820 -7.95 -9.06 -29.49
C GLY A 820 -7.17 -9.81 -28.42
N HIS A 821 -7.11 -9.28 -27.19
CA HIS A 821 -6.55 -10.02 -26.06
C HIS A 821 -7.50 -11.15 -25.62
N LYS A 822 -6.89 -12.29 -25.28
CA LYS A 822 -7.60 -13.46 -24.73
C LYS A 822 -7.82 -13.32 -23.23
N LEU A 823 -8.69 -14.18 -22.70
CA LEU A 823 -8.90 -14.37 -21.28
C LEU A 823 -7.55 -14.60 -20.57
N GLY A 824 -7.31 -13.85 -19.48
CA GLY A 824 -6.08 -13.94 -18.70
C GLY A 824 -4.89 -13.13 -19.23
N ALA A 825 -5.07 -12.33 -20.29
CA ALA A 825 -4.03 -11.44 -20.77
C ALA A 825 -3.63 -10.38 -19.72
N VAL A 826 -2.32 -10.08 -19.67
CA VAL A 826 -1.75 -9.03 -18.84
C VAL A 826 -2.16 -7.66 -19.38
N LEU A 827 -2.49 -6.76 -18.46
CA LEU A 827 -2.92 -5.41 -18.79
C LEU A 827 -1.83 -4.42 -19.12
N ALA A 828 -2.27 -3.28 -19.66
CA ALA A 828 -1.49 -2.06 -19.58
C ALA A 828 -1.09 -1.76 -18.12
N THR A 829 0.22 -1.64 -17.92
CA THR A 829 0.78 -1.13 -16.67
C THR A 829 0.52 0.37 -16.58
N ASN A 830 -0.27 0.77 -15.58
CA ASN A 830 -0.64 2.15 -15.31
C ASN A 830 -1.25 2.82 -16.56
N PHE A 831 -0.58 3.82 -17.14
CA PHE A 831 -1.02 4.47 -18.38
C PHE A 831 -0.10 4.21 -19.58
N SER A 832 0.64 3.11 -19.52
CA SER A 832 1.46 2.59 -20.62
C SER A 832 0.60 1.89 -21.68
N PRO A 833 1.13 1.65 -22.89
CA PRO A 833 0.50 0.75 -23.86
C PRO A 833 0.27 -0.65 -23.30
N SER A 834 -0.73 -1.35 -23.84
CA SER A 834 -0.94 -2.76 -23.50
C SER A 834 0.22 -3.62 -24.01
N PRO A 835 0.70 -4.61 -23.26
CA PRO A 835 1.84 -5.44 -23.68
C PRO A 835 1.69 -6.01 -25.10
N GLY A 836 2.71 -5.80 -25.94
CA GLY A 836 2.75 -6.28 -27.32
C GLY A 836 1.96 -5.43 -28.33
N THR A 837 1.41 -4.27 -27.93
CA THR A 837 0.64 -3.41 -28.85
C THR A 837 1.42 -2.21 -29.38
N ASP A 838 2.49 -1.80 -28.71
CA ASP A 838 3.39 -0.69 -29.00
C ASP A 838 4.57 -1.10 -29.91
N ALA A 839 4.35 -1.06 -31.23
CA ALA A 839 5.24 -1.61 -32.24
C ALA A 839 6.17 -0.59 -32.93
N LYS A 840 6.03 0.72 -32.65
CA LYS A 840 6.77 1.80 -33.33
C LYS A 840 7.88 2.45 -32.49
N GLY A 841 8.36 1.78 -31.46
CA GLY A 841 9.49 2.25 -30.65
C GLY A 841 9.11 3.23 -29.53
N PRO A 842 10.07 3.55 -28.63
CA PRO A 842 9.80 4.33 -27.42
C PRO A 842 9.38 5.77 -27.71
N THR A 843 9.89 6.37 -28.80
CA THR A 843 9.48 7.71 -29.22
C THR A 843 7.99 7.77 -29.58
N ALA A 844 7.46 6.75 -30.26
CA ALA A 844 6.04 6.69 -30.62
C ALA A 844 5.16 6.51 -29.37
N VAL A 845 5.61 5.71 -28.40
CA VAL A 845 4.93 5.55 -27.10
C VAL A 845 4.83 6.88 -26.38
N LEU A 846 5.93 7.62 -26.27
CA LEU A 846 5.94 8.93 -25.60
C LEU A 846 5.07 9.94 -26.34
N ARG A 847 5.08 9.97 -27.68
CA ARG A 847 4.21 10.85 -28.48
C ARG A 847 2.74 10.53 -28.27
N SER A 848 2.35 9.25 -28.25
CA SER A 848 0.98 8.83 -27.93
C SER A 848 0.56 9.26 -26.51
N TYR A 849 1.42 9.02 -25.51
CA TYR A 849 1.15 9.40 -24.12
C TYR A 849 1.02 10.91 -23.95
N CYS A 850 1.92 11.69 -24.55
CA CYS A 850 1.94 13.15 -24.44
C CYS A 850 0.79 13.84 -25.21
N LYS A 851 -0.05 13.11 -25.94
CA LYS A 851 -1.28 13.65 -26.54
C LYS A 851 -2.41 13.87 -25.52
N MET A 852 -2.22 13.48 -24.25
CA MET A 852 -3.17 13.73 -23.17
C MET A 852 -2.83 15.02 -22.42
N ASP A 853 -3.85 15.75 -21.97
CA ASP A 853 -3.67 16.92 -21.11
C ASP A 853 -3.59 16.49 -19.64
N PHE A 854 -2.37 16.19 -19.19
CA PHE A 854 -2.15 15.72 -17.82
C PHE A 854 -2.35 16.79 -16.75
N THR A 855 -2.58 18.06 -17.12
CA THR A 855 -2.99 19.08 -16.15
C THR A 855 -4.39 18.81 -15.56
N LYS A 856 -5.13 17.86 -16.15
CA LYS A 856 -6.42 17.34 -15.66
C LYS A 856 -6.29 16.13 -14.72
N CYS A 857 -5.08 15.64 -14.46
CA CYS A 857 -4.82 14.43 -13.66
C CYS A 857 -3.91 14.74 -12.45
N PRO A 858 -4.44 15.43 -11.42
CA PRO A 858 -3.65 15.93 -10.29
C PRO A 858 -3.10 14.86 -9.34
N ASN A 859 -3.54 13.59 -9.45
CA ASN A 859 -2.88 12.46 -8.78
C ASN A 859 -2.04 11.59 -9.72
N CYS A 860 -1.75 12.12 -10.90
CA CYS A 860 -0.77 11.62 -11.85
C CYS A 860 -1.15 10.32 -12.60
N ALA A 861 -0.47 10.12 -13.73
CA ALA A 861 -0.61 9.00 -14.64
C ALA A 861 0.78 8.64 -15.20
N THR A 862 1.18 7.38 -15.09
CA THR A 862 2.57 6.96 -15.36
C THR A 862 2.69 6.20 -16.68
N VAL A 863 3.73 6.52 -17.46
CA VAL A 863 4.21 5.70 -18.58
C VAL A 863 5.53 5.03 -18.23
N GLU A 864 5.62 3.74 -18.51
CA GLU A 864 6.79 2.90 -18.26
C GLU A 864 7.35 2.36 -19.59
N LEU A 865 8.66 2.47 -19.78
CA LEU A 865 9.38 1.93 -20.93
C LEU A 865 10.38 0.87 -20.47
N LYS A 866 10.31 -0.33 -21.05
CA LYS A 866 11.36 -1.36 -20.91
C LYS A 866 12.28 -1.28 -22.13
N VAL A 867 13.52 -0.85 -21.94
CA VAL A 867 14.50 -0.60 -23.01
C VAL A 867 15.60 -1.66 -23.00
N HIS A 868 16.02 -2.13 -24.17
CA HIS A 868 17.08 -3.11 -24.30
C HIS A 868 18.47 -2.51 -23.98
N PRO A 869 19.28 -3.14 -23.10
CA PRO A 869 20.57 -2.59 -22.65
C PRO A 869 21.55 -2.22 -23.77
N ASP A 870 21.58 -2.97 -24.87
CA ASP A 870 22.53 -2.70 -25.96
C ASP A 870 22.28 -1.37 -26.69
N THR A 871 21.06 -0.84 -26.63
CA THR A 871 20.70 0.43 -27.28
C THR A 871 21.10 1.66 -26.48
N VAL A 872 21.49 1.46 -25.21
CA VAL A 872 21.84 2.55 -24.28
C VAL A 872 23.31 2.51 -23.85
N ARG A 873 24.15 1.75 -24.57
CA ARG A 873 25.59 1.70 -24.34
C ARG A 873 26.29 2.94 -24.90
N GLY A 874 27.43 3.28 -24.28
CA GLY A 874 28.28 4.37 -24.74
C GLY A 874 27.62 5.75 -24.64
N ASP A 875 28.26 6.74 -25.26
CA ASP A 875 27.81 8.13 -25.22
C ASP A 875 26.53 8.37 -26.01
N ASP A 876 26.40 7.70 -27.16
CA ASP A 876 25.21 7.79 -28.02
C ASP A 876 23.96 7.28 -27.29
N GLY A 877 24.07 6.16 -26.57
CA GLY A 877 22.97 5.60 -25.79
C GLY A 877 22.52 6.50 -24.63
N VAL A 878 23.48 7.10 -23.92
CA VAL A 878 23.18 8.12 -22.89
C VAL A 878 22.50 9.33 -23.50
N THR A 879 22.97 9.77 -24.68
CA THR A 879 22.39 10.89 -25.42
C THR A 879 20.97 10.59 -25.87
N ALA A 880 20.69 9.37 -26.32
CA ALA A 880 19.35 8.91 -26.71
C ALA A 880 18.37 8.91 -25.53
N LEU A 881 18.76 8.35 -24.38
CA LEU A 881 17.94 8.38 -23.16
C LEU A 881 17.66 9.81 -22.69
N ALA A 882 18.67 10.67 -22.65
CA ALA A 882 18.50 12.09 -22.33
C ALA A 882 17.57 12.79 -23.34
N GLY A 883 17.65 12.44 -24.62
CA GLY A 883 16.76 12.90 -25.67
C GLY A 883 15.30 12.50 -25.47
N LEU A 884 15.04 11.24 -25.08
CA LEU A 884 13.69 10.77 -24.75
C LEU A 884 13.10 11.56 -23.57
N MET A 885 13.88 11.79 -22.52
CA MET A 885 13.44 12.59 -21.36
C MET A 885 13.14 14.04 -21.73
N ARG A 886 13.98 14.69 -22.54
CA ARG A 886 13.71 16.04 -23.04
C ARG A 886 12.45 16.11 -23.89
N GLY A 887 12.32 15.21 -24.85
CA GLY A 887 11.13 15.12 -25.70
C GLY A 887 9.86 14.91 -24.87
N PHE A 888 9.93 14.07 -23.84
CA PHE A 888 8.83 13.86 -22.89
C PHE A 888 8.44 15.16 -22.17
N VAL A 889 9.41 15.97 -21.71
CA VAL A 889 9.14 17.26 -21.07
C VAL A 889 8.53 18.26 -22.05
N GLU A 890 9.14 18.41 -23.22
CA GLU A 890 8.72 19.35 -24.26
C GLU A 890 7.30 19.07 -24.78
N LEU A 891 6.94 17.79 -24.88
CA LEU A 891 5.62 17.35 -25.34
C LEU A 891 4.55 17.37 -24.24
N GLY A 892 4.90 17.69 -22.98
CA GLY A 892 3.94 17.83 -21.90
C GLY A 892 3.57 16.51 -21.21
N GLY A 893 4.45 15.51 -21.23
CA GLY A 893 4.28 14.31 -20.40
C GLY A 893 4.30 14.63 -18.90
N LEU A 894 3.84 13.73 -18.02
CA LEU A 894 3.74 13.98 -16.57
C LEU A 894 4.72 13.14 -15.73
N PHE A 895 4.69 11.81 -15.82
CA PHE A 895 5.64 10.94 -15.13
C PHE A 895 6.16 9.82 -16.03
N LEU A 896 7.49 9.78 -16.21
CA LEU A 896 8.20 8.82 -17.06
C LEU A 896 9.07 7.92 -16.20
N HIS A 897 8.96 6.62 -16.47
CA HIS A 897 9.88 5.63 -15.95
C HIS A 897 10.51 4.82 -17.07
N ILE A 898 11.83 4.62 -16.99
CA ILE A 898 12.61 3.82 -17.95
C ILE A 898 13.32 2.73 -17.16
N ASP A 899 13.06 1.47 -17.52
CA ASP A 899 13.79 0.32 -17.02
C ASP A 899 14.64 -0.27 -18.14
N VAL A 900 15.93 -0.46 -17.87
CA VAL A 900 16.89 -1.00 -18.85
C VAL A 900 17.20 -2.44 -18.50
N VAL A 901 16.56 -3.36 -19.21
CA VAL A 901 16.64 -4.79 -18.93
C VAL A 901 16.32 -5.62 -20.17
N ASP A 902 17.02 -6.75 -20.32
CA ASP A 902 16.83 -7.71 -21.40
C ASP A 902 15.87 -8.84 -21.00
N SER A 903 14.87 -9.11 -21.83
CA SER A 903 13.91 -10.18 -21.62
C SER A 903 14.55 -11.57 -21.67
N ALA A 904 15.63 -11.77 -22.46
CA ALA A 904 16.34 -13.05 -22.46
C ALA A 904 17.09 -13.28 -21.14
N MET A 905 17.70 -12.23 -20.59
CA MET A 905 18.27 -12.24 -19.24
C MET A 905 17.21 -12.52 -18.15
N LEU A 906 16.01 -11.93 -18.24
CA LEU A 906 14.91 -12.23 -17.30
C LEU A 906 14.46 -13.70 -17.37
N LEU A 907 14.38 -14.26 -18.58
CA LEU A 907 14.08 -15.69 -18.76
C LEU A 907 15.17 -16.60 -18.19
N ASP A 908 16.45 -16.21 -18.30
CA ASP A 908 17.55 -16.93 -17.65
C ASP A 908 17.48 -16.78 -16.12
N ALA A 909 17.19 -15.58 -15.61
CA ALA A 909 17.01 -15.33 -14.18
C ALA A 909 15.84 -16.09 -13.57
N GLN A 910 14.76 -16.31 -14.32
CA GLN A 910 13.64 -17.15 -13.89
C GLN A 910 14.05 -18.62 -13.74
N ARG A 911 14.97 -19.11 -14.60
CA ARG A 911 15.46 -20.51 -14.58
C ARG A 911 16.62 -20.71 -13.61
N HIS A 912 17.42 -19.68 -13.40
CA HIS A 912 18.68 -19.68 -12.65
C HIS A 912 18.75 -18.48 -11.69
N PRO A 913 17.81 -18.34 -10.74
CA PRO A 913 17.76 -17.18 -9.84
C PRO A 913 19.03 -17.00 -9.01
N GLU A 914 19.77 -18.08 -8.74
CA GLU A 914 21.05 -18.07 -8.03
C GLU A 914 22.16 -17.27 -8.75
N LYS A 915 22.05 -17.11 -10.07
CA LYS A 915 22.98 -16.30 -10.86
C LYS A 915 22.64 -14.81 -10.80
N TYR A 916 21.40 -14.44 -10.48
CA TYR A 916 20.89 -13.07 -10.51
C TYR A 916 20.27 -12.65 -9.18
N PRO A 917 20.94 -12.87 -8.02
CA PRO A 917 20.32 -12.69 -6.71
C PRO A 917 19.93 -11.25 -6.41
N ASN A 918 20.54 -10.28 -7.10
CA ASN A 918 20.34 -8.84 -6.92
C ASN A 918 19.83 -8.15 -8.19
N LEU A 919 19.34 -8.90 -9.19
CA LEU A 919 18.72 -8.28 -10.37
C LEU A 919 17.43 -7.59 -9.95
N ALA A 920 17.45 -6.26 -9.86
CA ALA A 920 16.26 -5.47 -9.63
C ALA A 920 15.52 -5.21 -10.94
N VAL A 921 14.19 -5.26 -10.89
CA VAL A 921 13.30 -4.93 -12.01
C VAL A 921 12.22 -3.96 -11.56
N ARG A 922 11.70 -3.18 -12.50
CA ARG A 922 10.50 -2.40 -12.26
C ARG A 922 9.25 -3.28 -12.27
N ILE A 923 8.42 -3.13 -11.23
CA ILE A 923 7.08 -3.70 -11.20
C ILE A 923 6.09 -2.64 -11.66
N ALA A 924 5.23 -2.05 -10.84
CA ALA A 924 4.24 -1.07 -11.30
C ALA A 924 4.13 0.09 -10.32
N GLY A 925 5.27 0.72 -10.00
CA GLY A 925 5.37 1.80 -9.00
C GLY A 925 6.53 1.63 -8.02
N TRP A 926 6.93 0.39 -7.78
CA TRP A 926 8.12 0.02 -7.01
C TRP A 926 9.03 -0.86 -7.86
N SER A 927 10.23 -1.10 -7.34
CA SER A 927 11.22 -2.00 -7.92
C SER A 927 11.48 -3.12 -6.94
N ALA A 928 11.68 -4.35 -7.42
CA ALA A 928 11.92 -5.52 -6.57
C ALA A 928 13.01 -6.40 -7.17
N ARG A 929 13.63 -7.24 -6.33
CA ARG A 929 14.56 -8.25 -6.84
C ARG A 929 13.76 -9.31 -7.61
N PHE A 930 14.13 -9.55 -8.86
CA PHE A 930 13.41 -10.47 -9.73
C PHE A 930 13.32 -11.89 -9.16
N ALA A 931 14.36 -12.33 -8.45
CA ALA A 931 14.42 -13.64 -7.80
C ALA A 931 13.45 -13.79 -6.61
N THR A 932 12.92 -12.70 -6.05
CA THR A 932 11.96 -12.72 -4.93
C THR A 932 10.50 -12.62 -5.41
N LEU A 933 10.28 -12.35 -6.68
CA LEU A 933 8.96 -12.40 -7.30
C LEU A 933 8.48 -13.84 -7.46
N ASN A 934 7.17 -14.07 -7.32
CA ASN A 934 6.57 -15.31 -7.78
C ASN A 934 6.52 -15.36 -9.33
N LYS A 935 6.19 -16.52 -9.88
CA LYS A 935 6.18 -16.74 -11.33
C LYS A 935 5.24 -15.78 -12.08
N ASP A 936 4.05 -15.50 -11.56
CA ASP A 936 3.07 -14.65 -12.24
C ASP A 936 3.58 -13.21 -12.38
N TRP A 937 4.22 -12.68 -11.33
CA TRP A 937 4.87 -11.36 -11.37
C TRP A 937 6.08 -11.34 -12.31
N GLN A 938 6.90 -12.39 -12.31
CA GLN A 938 8.02 -12.51 -13.25
C GLN A 938 7.53 -12.52 -14.70
N ASP A 939 6.51 -13.31 -14.99
CA ASP A 939 5.94 -13.42 -16.33
C ASP A 939 5.30 -12.10 -16.77
N MET A 940 4.66 -11.36 -15.85
CA MET A 940 4.13 -10.01 -16.11
C MET A 940 5.22 -9.03 -16.56
N VAL A 941 6.37 -8.98 -15.87
CA VAL A 941 7.50 -8.11 -16.22
C VAL A 941 8.12 -8.53 -17.56
N ILE A 942 8.25 -9.84 -17.80
CA ILE A 942 8.73 -10.40 -19.06
C ILE A 942 7.80 -10.01 -20.22
N ALA A 943 6.48 -10.08 -20.02
CA ALA A 943 5.47 -9.84 -21.05
C ALA A 943 5.45 -8.40 -21.59
N ARG A 944 5.94 -7.42 -20.83
CA ARG A 944 6.06 -6.02 -21.28
C ARG A 944 6.86 -5.93 -22.57
N THR A 945 6.48 -5.00 -23.45
CA THR A 945 7.17 -4.78 -24.71
C THR A 945 8.60 -4.32 -24.45
N GLN A 946 9.55 -4.96 -25.13
CA GLN A 946 10.96 -4.56 -25.11
C GLN A 946 11.23 -3.58 -26.24
N GLN A 947 11.60 -2.37 -25.87
CA GLN A 947 11.88 -1.24 -26.76
C GLN A 947 13.38 -1.17 -27.11
N TYR A 948 13.67 -0.60 -28.27
CA TYR A 948 15.02 -0.31 -28.74
C TYR A 948 15.13 1.20 -28.88
N ALA A 949 15.98 1.82 -28.05
CA ALA A 949 16.11 3.28 -27.93
C ALA A 949 16.78 3.92 -29.15
#